data_AF-A0A9N9C8P9-F1
#
_entry.id   AF-A0A9N9C8P9-F1
#
_cell.length_a   1.000
_cell.length_b   1.000
_cell.length_c   1.000
_cell.angle_alpha   90.00
_cell.angle_beta   90.00
_cell.angle_gamma   90.00
#
_symmetry.space_group_name_H-M   'P 1'
#
loop_
_entity.id
_entity.type
_entity.pdbx_description
1 polymer ?
#
loop_
_entity_poly.entity_id
_entity_poly.type
_entity_poly.pdbx_seq_one_letter_code
_entity_poly.pdbx_strand_id
1 'polypeptide(L)'
;GYLIETRKTEDNYSLRDMSPASYRILHLFVHAIIGILAPSQIVTKFINSQTNTDVNIIDNAISYCQRHVCNDWTALKNILACGDEQLALTCHFILSRMKQSPLQGVATKLKTSAEREAWEKNFSTQYVSPLVKNVIGSAAEFRKLIETKSASVQIKMESEINEIMKVDDGYRRANLPRIWRQIGIPNMDSFRAYYLNNPEHVRLFPFLEIFLKHENYLSLVQFIFPIVKFVQLLSSSLSYRLERKKARQMTFKELLSKECDDLNSDGSRRLMNEAFKEFSQAWNKLIPYVNRYKCQDLDKPPKMTENLSVVYGLVEPVNESIYICAILDFLVQIQNKFLKDVIEIPSGKCQSLKFLEHHLDSQVIYHLKSIKLETAKTRHIVTYKGITEIFKYSQFDLRICHGQEITYDLFKIELELAHSLVFEKALLEPNEQDLYLERFSYHKELFQGSMTILSEIKKFVVQESIHEEKKSQFIEMTNPKELLSILEMIICFLKRTSGGDREILIIDYVKKWMKLMVLKEDNASYVLLTRSCLQLKHIVALYELVEEHVADVIAACIHSKYKANMSYTIEEEIKKAVSFDDQQEIENSSSNNNEKIPAEAFATALKRFILRHLSVGDSIIETDSLSAYLVQYEALECWPDSVQKRTIKSKFPRSLLISHTFEAYTFVKSELEKLQSKKRRQAEEQEALRKNSKTKGKKKKKSEFNDL
;
A
#
# COMPACT_ATOMS: atom_id res chain seq x y z
N GLY A 1 5.87 -51.49 -8.59
CA GLY A 1 6.58 -50.87 -9.72
C GLY A 1 7.24 -49.60 -9.28
N TYR A 2 7.93 -48.94 -10.19
CA TYR A 2 8.55 -47.63 -9.98
C TYR A 2 7.87 -46.60 -10.88
N LEU A 3 7.45 -45.48 -10.30
CA LEU A 3 6.88 -44.36 -11.04
C LEU A 3 8.02 -43.40 -11.41
N ILE A 4 8.24 -43.22 -12.72
CA ILE A 4 9.25 -42.29 -13.22
C ILE A 4 8.85 -40.88 -12.81
N GLU A 5 9.74 -40.20 -12.11
CA GLU A 5 9.51 -38.85 -11.61
C GLU A 5 10.50 -37.84 -12.20
N THR A 6 10.09 -36.57 -12.23
CA THR A 6 10.95 -35.46 -12.62
C THR A 6 11.81 -35.01 -11.43
N ARG A 7 12.97 -34.42 -11.74
CA ARG A 7 13.87 -33.87 -10.73
C ARG A 7 13.15 -32.82 -9.87
N LYS A 8 13.12 -33.02 -8.55
CA LYS A 8 12.54 -32.09 -7.57
C LYS A 8 13.60 -31.12 -7.05
N THR A 9 13.46 -29.85 -7.40
CA THR A 9 14.43 -28.79 -7.08
C THR A 9 14.27 -28.17 -5.69
N GLU A 10 13.13 -28.38 -5.01
CA GLU A 10 12.89 -27.85 -3.67
C GLU A 10 13.55 -28.73 -2.60
N ASP A 11 14.44 -28.16 -1.78
CA ASP A 11 15.17 -28.92 -0.77
C ASP A 11 14.25 -29.66 0.21
N ASN A 12 13.23 -28.96 0.71
CA ASN A 12 12.27 -29.47 1.71
C ASN A 12 11.16 -30.37 1.12
N TYR A 13 11.23 -30.72 -0.16
CA TYR A 13 10.27 -31.64 -0.76
C TYR A 13 10.29 -32.99 -0.03
N SER A 14 9.09 -33.45 0.34
CA SER A 14 8.87 -34.74 1.00
C SER A 14 7.56 -35.34 0.50
N LEU A 15 7.38 -36.64 0.72
CA LEU A 15 6.17 -37.36 0.39
C LEU A 15 5.60 -38.05 1.63
N ARG A 16 4.27 -38.05 1.74
CA ARG A 16 3.52 -38.68 2.85
C ARG A 16 3.99 -38.10 4.19
N ASP A 17 4.12 -38.93 5.22
CA ASP A 17 4.45 -38.51 6.59
C ASP A 17 5.97 -38.50 6.88
N MET A 18 6.82 -38.58 5.86
CA MET A 18 8.27 -38.56 6.04
C MET A 18 8.79 -37.14 6.21
N SER A 19 9.77 -36.95 7.09
CA SER A 19 10.53 -35.69 7.11
C SER A 19 11.32 -35.52 5.80
N PRO A 20 11.62 -34.28 5.37
CA PRO A 20 12.41 -34.04 4.15
C PRO A 20 13.74 -34.81 4.14
N ALA A 21 14.49 -34.80 5.24
CA ALA A 21 15.73 -35.58 5.36
C ALA A 21 15.50 -37.09 5.20
N SER A 22 14.44 -37.64 5.81
CA SER A 22 14.13 -39.07 5.72
C SER A 22 13.74 -39.47 4.30
N TYR A 23 12.90 -38.67 3.66
CA TYR A 23 12.50 -38.88 2.26
C TYR A 23 13.73 -38.85 1.34
N ARG A 24 14.55 -37.79 1.44
CA ARG A 24 15.72 -37.61 0.59
C ARG A 24 16.76 -38.72 0.76
N ILE A 25 17.00 -39.19 2.00
CA ILE A 25 17.91 -40.33 2.25
C ILE A 25 17.35 -41.62 1.66
N LEU A 26 16.06 -41.91 1.87
CA LEU A 26 15.44 -43.11 1.30
C LEU A 26 15.48 -43.08 -0.23
N HIS A 27 15.07 -41.97 -0.82
CA HIS A 27 15.05 -41.75 -2.25
C HIS A 27 16.46 -41.85 -2.85
N LEU A 28 17.48 -41.33 -2.16
CA LEU A 28 18.89 -41.50 -2.53
C LEU A 28 19.31 -42.97 -2.53
N PHE A 29 19.00 -43.73 -1.47
CA PHE A 29 19.34 -45.16 -1.39
C PHE A 29 18.62 -45.99 -2.46
N VAL A 30 17.34 -45.72 -2.70
CA VAL A 30 16.57 -46.40 -3.75
C VAL A 30 17.19 -46.14 -5.12
N HIS A 31 17.52 -44.89 -5.45
CA HIS A 31 18.15 -44.56 -6.73
C HIS A 31 19.58 -45.12 -6.85
N ALA A 32 20.34 -45.16 -5.76
CA ALA A 32 21.65 -45.80 -5.77
C ALA A 32 21.54 -47.31 -6.08
N ILE A 33 20.58 -48.00 -5.46
CA ILE A 33 20.34 -49.44 -5.70
C ILE A 33 19.87 -49.67 -7.15
N ILE A 34 18.91 -48.89 -7.64
CA ILE A 34 18.43 -48.99 -9.02
C ILE A 34 19.57 -48.72 -10.01
N GLY A 35 20.37 -47.68 -9.79
CA GLY A 35 21.50 -47.31 -10.65
C GLY A 35 22.59 -48.38 -10.69
N ILE A 36 22.94 -48.98 -9.54
CA ILE A 36 23.91 -50.08 -9.46
C ILE A 36 23.40 -51.32 -10.21
N LEU A 37 22.10 -51.61 -10.09
CA LEU A 37 21.47 -52.78 -10.71
C LEU A 37 20.96 -52.52 -12.14
N ALA A 38 21.11 -51.32 -12.67
CA ALA A 38 20.57 -50.91 -13.98
C ALA A 38 20.93 -51.84 -15.16
N PRO A 39 22.11 -52.49 -15.21
CA PRO A 39 22.41 -53.48 -16.24
C PRO A 39 21.54 -54.76 -16.20
N SER A 40 20.74 -54.96 -15.14
CA SER A 40 19.92 -56.16 -14.93
C SER A 40 18.52 -56.03 -15.52
N GLN A 41 18.04 -57.11 -16.15
CA GLN A 41 16.66 -57.25 -16.63
C GLN A 41 15.61 -57.05 -15.51
N ILE A 42 15.98 -57.26 -14.24
CA ILE A 42 15.12 -57.02 -13.09
C ILE A 42 14.76 -55.54 -12.97
N VAL A 43 15.74 -54.64 -13.18
CA VAL A 43 15.52 -53.19 -13.08
C VAL A 43 14.70 -52.69 -14.27
N THR A 44 14.99 -53.17 -15.47
CA THR A 44 14.18 -52.86 -16.66
C THR A 44 12.71 -53.25 -16.45
N LYS A 45 12.44 -54.43 -15.88
CA LYS A 45 11.07 -54.86 -15.54
C LYS A 45 10.47 -54.04 -14.40
N PHE A 46 11.25 -53.68 -13.39
CA PHE A 46 10.78 -52.88 -12.25
C PHE A 46 10.32 -51.48 -12.67
N ILE A 47 11.10 -50.83 -13.55
CA ILE A 47 10.78 -49.51 -14.13
C ILE A 47 9.61 -49.62 -15.12
N ASN A 48 9.61 -50.61 -16.01
CA ASN A 48 8.59 -50.75 -17.06
C ASN A 48 7.27 -51.39 -16.57
N SER A 49 7.17 -51.79 -15.30
CA SER A 49 6.00 -52.51 -14.76
C SER A 49 4.69 -51.70 -14.70
N GLN A 50 4.70 -50.40 -15.04
CA GLN A 50 3.53 -49.52 -14.97
C GLN A 50 3.30 -48.66 -16.23
N THR A 51 4.06 -48.85 -17.30
CA THR A 51 3.93 -48.05 -18.53
C THR A 51 2.92 -48.70 -19.49
N ASN A 52 1.65 -48.26 -19.42
CA ASN A 52 0.63 -48.55 -20.45
C ASN A 52 0.64 -47.50 -21.60
N THR A 53 1.71 -46.71 -21.74
CA THR A 53 1.83 -45.67 -22.77
C THR A 53 3.23 -45.63 -23.36
N ASP A 54 3.29 -45.63 -24.69
CA ASP A 54 4.47 -45.51 -25.57
C ASP A 54 5.20 -44.17 -25.44
N VAL A 55 5.62 -43.79 -24.23
CA VAL A 55 6.45 -42.59 -24.00
C VAL A 55 7.69 -42.96 -23.18
N ASN A 56 8.76 -43.24 -23.93
CA ASN A 56 10.18 -43.30 -23.55
C ASN A 56 10.53 -43.70 -22.11
N ILE A 57 10.72 -45.02 -22.00
CA ILE A 57 11.89 -45.70 -21.44
C ILE A 57 13.01 -44.71 -21.09
N ILE A 58 13.43 -44.71 -19.83
CA ILE A 58 14.66 -44.01 -19.42
C ILE A 58 15.82 -44.52 -20.31
N ASP A 59 16.28 -43.70 -21.26
CA ASP A 59 17.34 -44.07 -22.23
C ASP A 59 18.61 -44.59 -21.55
N ASN A 60 18.89 -44.07 -20.35
CA ASN A 60 19.99 -44.49 -19.52
C ASN A 60 19.60 -44.42 -18.03
N ALA A 61 19.22 -45.57 -17.46
CA ALA A 61 18.83 -45.69 -16.06
C ALA A 61 19.94 -45.26 -15.09
N ILE A 62 21.21 -45.42 -15.48
CA ILE A 62 22.37 -44.98 -14.69
C ILE A 62 22.39 -43.46 -14.60
N SER A 63 22.31 -42.76 -15.74
CA SER A 63 22.37 -41.29 -15.76
C SER A 63 21.14 -40.65 -15.08
N TYR A 64 19.97 -41.28 -15.22
CA TYR A 64 18.76 -40.90 -14.49
C TYR A 64 18.98 -41.02 -12.98
N CYS A 65 19.38 -42.19 -12.48
CA CYS A 65 19.60 -42.40 -11.06
C CYS A 65 20.70 -41.49 -10.50
N GLN A 66 21.80 -41.31 -11.23
CA GLN A 66 22.88 -40.39 -10.85
C GLN A 66 22.37 -38.96 -10.65
N ARG A 67 21.51 -38.47 -11.55
CA ARG A 67 20.93 -37.13 -11.43
C ARG A 67 20.09 -36.96 -10.17
N HIS A 68 19.28 -37.97 -9.82
CA HIS A 68 18.47 -37.96 -8.61
C HIS A 68 19.35 -38.04 -7.35
N VAL A 69 20.33 -38.95 -7.32
CA VAL A 69 21.30 -39.08 -6.22
C VAL A 69 22.05 -37.77 -5.98
N CYS A 70 22.59 -37.13 -7.03
CA CYS A 70 23.27 -35.84 -6.89
C CYS A 70 22.34 -34.75 -6.36
N ASN A 71 21.08 -34.73 -6.82
CA ASN A 71 20.09 -33.76 -6.37
C ASN A 71 19.74 -33.95 -4.88
N ASP A 72 19.48 -35.18 -4.44
CA ASP A 72 19.20 -35.44 -3.03
C ASP A 72 20.41 -35.16 -2.14
N TRP A 73 21.61 -35.45 -2.64
CA TRP A 73 22.84 -35.14 -1.93
C TRP A 73 22.98 -33.63 -1.69
N THR A 74 22.76 -32.81 -2.72
CA THR A 74 22.75 -31.34 -2.57
C THR A 74 21.66 -30.87 -1.62
N ALA A 75 20.42 -31.37 -1.77
CA ALA A 75 19.32 -30.99 -0.89
C ALA A 75 19.59 -31.38 0.58
N LEU A 76 20.17 -32.56 0.82
CA LEU A 76 20.52 -33.03 2.16
C LEU A 76 21.61 -32.16 2.81
N LYS A 77 22.61 -31.71 2.06
CA LYS A 77 23.61 -30.77 2.59
C LYS A 77 22.98 -29.46 3.04
N ASN A 78 21.98 -28.96 2.32
CA ASN A 78 21.25 -27.75 2.68
C ASN A 78 20.35 -27.97 3.89
N ILE A 79 19.54 -29.05 3.89
CA ILE A 79 18.60 -29.38 4.98
C ILE A 79 19.33 -29.63 6.31
N LEU A 80 20.48 -30.31 6.26
CA LEU A 80 21.27 -30.71 7.42
C LEU A 80 22.40 -29.73 7.75
N ALA A 81 22.59 -28.69 6.93
CA ALA A 81 23.68 -27.71 7.03
C ALA A 81 25.05 -28.37 7.28
N CYS A 82 25.43 -29.33 6.43
CA CYS A 82 26.63 -30.14 6.63
C CYS A 82 27.46 -30.31 5.34
N GLY A 83 28.73 -30.68 5.51
CA GLY A 83 29.64 -30.98 4.41
C GLY A 83 29.45 -32.39 3.83
N ASP A 84 30.13 -32.66 2.72
CA ASP A 84 30.08 -33.95 2.03
C ASP A 84 30.53 -35.11 2.94
N GLU A 85 31.56 -34.90 3.75
CA GLU A 85 32.09 -35.92 4.65
C GLU A 85 31.09 -36.29 5.75
N GLN A 86 30.50 -35.30 6.43
CA GLN A 86 29.53 -35.53 7.49
C GLN A 86 28.28 -36.23 6.96
N LEU A 87 27.81 -35.84 5.77
CA LEU A 87 26.69 -36.51 5.12
C LEU A 87 27.03 -37.95 4.75
N ALA A 88 28.21 -38.21 4.18
CA ALA A 88 28.67 -39.55 3.84
C ALA A 88 28.74 -40.46 5.08
N LEU A 89 29.41 -39.99 6.14
CA LEU A 89 29.53 -40.72 7.39
C LEU A 89 28.16 -41.04 8.00
N THR A 90 27.23 -40.09 7.98
CA THR A 90 25.88 -40.29 8.51
C THR A 90 25.10 -41.31 7.67
N CYS A 91 25.15 -41.22 6.34
CA CYS A 91 24.53 -42.21 5.45
C CYS A 91 25.09 -43.62 5.67
N HIS A 92 26.41 -43.75 5.80
CA HIS A 92 27.04 -45.02 6.12
C HIS A 92 26.70 -45.52 7.52
N PHE A 93 26.51 -44.62 8.49
CA PHE A 93 26.05 -44.99 9.82
C PHE A 93 24.63 -45.57 9.79
N ILE A 94 23.72 -44.94 9.03
CA ILE A 94 22.36 -45.45 8.79
C ILE A 94 22.42 -46.88 8.21
N LEU A 95 23.19 -47.08 7.14
CA LEU A 95 23.35 -48.41 6.51
C LEU A 95 23.95 -49.44 7.48
N SER A 96 24.92 -49.04 8.29
CA SER A 96 25.54 -49.89 9.31
C SER A 96 24.53 -50.31 10.38
N ARG A 97 23.67 -49.39 10.84
CA ARG A 97 22.59 -49.69 11.79
C ARG A 97 21.53 -50.62 11.19
N MET A 98 21.14 -50.40 9.94
CA MET A 98 20.21 -51.29 9.23
C MET A 98 20.76 -52.71 9.13
N LYS A 99 22.07 -52.87 8.89
CA LYS A 99 22.73 -54.18 8.85
C LYS A 99 22.79 -54.85 10.23
N GLN A 100 23.12 -54.09 11.27
CA GLN A 100 23.29 -54.62 12.63
C GLN A 100 21.97 -54.96 13.32
N SER A 101 20.93 -54.18 13.04
CA SER A 101 19.59 -54.37 13.61
C SER A 101 18.54 -54.21 12.51
N PRO A 102 18.32 -55.26 11.68
CA PRO A 102 17.29 -55.25 10.65
C PRO A 102 15.88 -55.14 11.25
N LEU A 103 14.97 -54.49 10.53
CA LEU A 103 13.56 -54.37 10.96
C LEU A 103 12.95 -55.76 11.13
N GLN A 104 12.54 -56.10 12.36
CA GLN A 104 11.85 -57.34 12.65
C GLN A 104 10.34 -57.20 12.42
N GLY A 105 9.69 -58.25 11.92
CA GLY A 105 8.23 -58.28 11.72
C GLY A 105 7.70 -57.43 10.55
N VAL A 106 8.57 -56.86 9.71
CA VAL A 106 8.17 -56.10 8.52
C VAL A 106 8.20 -56.98 7.28
N ALA A 107 7.19 -56.86 6.42
CA ALA A 107 7.08 -57.63 5.20
C ALA A 107 8.31 -57.46 4.29
N THR A 108 8.93 -58.57 3.88
CA THR A 108 10.08 -58.59 2.95
C THR A 108 9.69 -58.23 1.51
N LYS A 109 8.39 -58.26 1.19
CA LYS A 109 7.82 -57.79 -0.07
C LYS A 109 6.67 -56.84 0.26
N LEU A 110 6.81 -55.57 -0.11
CA LEU A 110 5.78 -54.55 0.07
C LEU A 110 4.75 -54.67 -1.06
N LYS A 111 3.57 -55.21 -0.76
CA LYS A 111 2.48 -55.45 -1.73
C LYS A 111 1.36 -54.41 -1.64
N THR A 112 1.19 -53.79 -0.48
CA THR A 112 0.14 -52.79 -0.24
C THR A 112 0.72 -51.41 0.10
N SER A 113 -0.07 -50.35 -0.08
CA SER A 113 0.34 -48.99 0.33
C SER A 113 0.60 -48.90 1.84
N ALA A 114 -0.25 -49.56 2.65
CA ALA A 114 -0.13 -49.57 4.11
C ALA A 114 1.17 -50.26 4.57
N GLU A 115 1.56 -51.38 3.94
CA GLU A 115 2.85 -52.04 4.24
C GLU A 115 4.04 -51.13 3.92
N ARG A 116 3.99 -50.40 2.80
CA ARG A 116 5.03 -49.44 2.42
C ARG A 116 5.10 -48.29 3.42
N GLU A 117 3.97 -47.68 3.77
CA GLU A 117 3.90 -46.57 4.72
C GLU A 117 4.39 -46.97 6.12
N ALA A 118 4.03 -48.17 6.59
CA ALA A 118 4.56 -48.72 7.83
C ALA A 118 6.08 -48.93 7.77
N TRP A 119 6.60 -49.44 6.65
CA TRP A 119 8.05 -49.59 6.44
C TRP A 119 8.77 -48.24 6.46
N GLU A 120 8.23 -47.24 5.75
CA GLU A 120 8.80 -45.89 5.68
C GLU A 120 8.84 -45.20 7.04
N LYS A 121 7.75 -45.34 7.81
CA LYS A 121 7.68 -44.82 9.18
C LYS A 121 8.72 -45.48 10.09
N ASN A 122 8.85 -46.80 10.03
CA ASN A 122 9.86 -47.52 10.82
C ASN A 122 11.29 -47.15 10.39
N PHE A 123 11.54 -47.06 9.08
CA PHE A 123 12.84 -46.64 8.54
C PHE A 123 13.23 -45.24 9.03
N SER A 124 12.30 -44.28 8.91
CA SER A 124 12.51 -42.90 9.34
C SER A 124 12.77 -42.84 10.86
N THR A 125 11.88 -43.41 11.67
CA THR A 125 11.94 -43.29 13.13
C THR A 125 13.11 -44.05 13.76
N GLN A 126 13.43 -45.25 13.27
CA GLN A 126 14.45 -46.11 13.88
C GLN A 126 15.87 -45.81 13.40
N TYR A 127 16.06 -45.48 12.11
CA TYR A 127 17.40 -45.35 11.55
C TYR A 127 17.78 -43.90 11.21
N VAL A 128 16.86 -43.12 10.64
CA VAL A 128 17.20 -41.79 10.11
C VAL A 128 17.07 -40.70 11.17
N SER A 129 15.87 -40.49 11.73
CA SER A 129 15.57 -39.42 12.68
C SER A 129 16.56 -39.31 13.85
N PRO A 130 17.00 -40.41 14.49
CA PRO A 130 17.96 -40.32 15.58
C PRO A 130 19.32 -39.74 15.16
N LEU A 131 19.71 -39.92 13.91
CA LEU A 131 21.01 -39.50 13.38
C LEU A 131 20.98 -38.10 12.76
N VAL A 132 19.90 -37.74 12.08
CA VAL A 132 19.79 -36.43 11.41
C VAL A 132 19.46 -35.27 12.35
N LYS A 133 18.93 -35.55 13.56
CA LYS A 133 18.75 -34.54 14.62
C LYS A 133 20.05 -33.84 14.99
N ASN A 134 21.17 -34.56 14.89
CA ASN A 134 22.51 -34.03 15.10
C ASN A 134 23.48 -34.74 14.16
N VAL A 135 23.50 -34.28 12.90
CA VAL A 135 24.31 -34.89 11.84
C VAL A 135 25.81 -34.82 12.14
N ILE A 136 26.26 -33.70 12.73
CA ILE A 136 27.68 -33.48 13.05
C ILE A 136 28.13 -34.46 14.13
N GLY A 137 27.35 -34.61 15.21
CA GLY A 137 27.65 -35.57 16.25
C GLY A 137 27.52 -37.01 15.81
N SER A 138 26.51 -37.33 15.01
CA SER A 138 26.35 -38.68 14.44
C SER A 138 27.52 -39.08 13.55
N ALA A 139 28.03 -38.15 12.74
CA ALA A 139 29.21 -38.36 11.93
C ALA A 139 30.46 -38.56 12.80
N ALA A 140 30.64 -37.75 13.85
CA ALA A 140 31.75 -37.89 14.79
C ALA A 140 31.73 -39.24 15.55
N GLU A 141 30.56 -39.67 16.02
CA GLU A 141 30.36 -40.98 16.66
C GLU A 141 30.70 -42.12 15.70
N PHE A 142 30.24 -42.05 14.46
CA PHE A 142 30.52 -43.09 13.47
C PHE A 142 31.99 -43.12 13.08
N ARG A 143 32.65 -41.96 12.93
CA ARG A 143 34.09 -41.86 12.70
C ARG A 143 34.87 -42.55 13.82
N LYS A 144 34.53 -42.27 15.07
CA LYS A 144 35.13 -42.94 16.24
C LYS A 144 34.93 -44.46 16.22
N LEU A 145 33.77 -44.94 15.77
CA LEU A 145 33.48 -46.37 15.63
C LEU A 145 34.36 -47.03 14.55
N ILE A 146 34.55 -46.37 13.40
CA ILE A 146 35.42 -46.86 12.32
C ILE A 146 36.86 -46.98 12.83
N GLU A 147 37.35 -45.94 13.50
CA GLU A 147 38.72 -45.88 14.02
C GLU A 147 38.98 -46.90 15.12
N THR A 148 38.03 -47.08 16.04
CA THR A 148 38.16 -48.11 17.08
C THR A 148 38.27 -49.53 16.49
N LYS A 149 37.69 -49.77 15.32
CA LYS A 149 37.74 -51.05 14.60
C LYS A 149 38.94 -51.16 13.66
N SER A 150 39.62 -50.06 13.37
CA SER A 150 40.77 -50.00 12.46
C SER A 150 42.05 -50.22 13.26
N ALA A 151 42.69 -51.37 13.10
CA ALA A 151 43.85 -51.79 13.90
C ALA A 151 45.17 -51.03 13.60
N SER A 152 45.14 -49.88 12.91
CA SER A 152 46.36 -49.17 12.52
C SER A 152 46.90 -48.29 13.64
N VAL A 153 48.13 -48.59 14.08
CA VAL A 153 48.86 -47.92 15.18
C VAL A 153 49.46 -46.56 14.76
N GLN A 154 49.41 -46.21 13.48
CA GLN A 154 50.03 -44.98 12.99
C GLN A 154 49.07 -43.80 13.16
N ILE A 155 49.43 -42.88 14.06
CA ILE A 155 48.76 -41.58 14.21
C ILE A 155 48.86 -40.87 12.87
N LYS A 156 47.74 -40.76 12.15
CA LYS A 156 47.66 -39.95 10.94
C LYS A 156 47.36 -38.52 11.38
N MET A 157 47.90 -37.53 10.66
CA MET A 157 47.55 -36.10 10.82
C MET A 157 46.02 -35.89 10.85
N GLU A 158 45.29 -36.68 10.07
CA GLU A 158 43.82 -36.74 10.07
C GLU A 158 43.21 -37.10 11.43
N SER A 159 43.90 -37.94 12.22
CA SER A 159 43.46 -38.33 13.57
C SER A 159 43.63 -37.21 14.59
N GLU A 160 44.64 -36.35 14.43
CA GLU A 160 44.82 -35.13 15.21
C GLU A 160 43.73 -34.10 14.88
N ILE A 161 43.53 -33.85 13.58
CA ILE A 161 42.54 -32.88 13.07
C ILE A 161 41.13 -33.26 13.51
N ASN A 162 40.76 -34.54 13.42
CA ASN A 162 39.44 -35.04 13.81
C ASN A 162 39.31 -35.36 15.30
N GLU A 163 40.33 -35.11 16.10
CA GLU A 163 40.41 -35.38 17.54
C GLU A 163 40.16 -36.84 17.95
N ILE A 164 40.31 -37.81 17.04
CA ILE A 164 40.00 -39.23 17.27
C ILE A 164 41.16 -40.00 17.94
N MET A 165 42.25 -39.33 18.26
CA MET A 165 43.42 -39.94 18.91
C MET A 165 43.20 -40.32 20.37
N LYS A 166 43.95 -41.34 20.82
CA LYS A 166 44.08 -41.63 22.25
C LYS A 166 45.00 -40.58 22.88
N VAL A 167 44.42 -39.72 23.71
CA VAL A 167 45.14 -38.66 24.43
C VAL A 167 45.38 -39.08 25.88
N ASP A 168 46.64 -39.28 26.26
CA ASP A 168 47.06 -39.54 27.65
C ASP A 168 47.17 -38.24 28.48
N ASP A 169 47.32 -38.38 29.80
CA ASP A 169 47.38 -37.24 30.72
C ASP A 169 48.70 -36.44 30.65
N GLY A 170 49.76 -37.01 30.06
CA GLY A 170 50.99 -36.29 29.77
C GLY A 170 50.79 -35.30 28.63
N TYR A 171 50.25 -35.79 27.51
CA TYR A 171 49.93 -34.98 26.33
C TYR A 171 48.91 -33.89 26.67
N ARG A 172 47.86 -34.19 27.45
CA ARG A 172 46.86 -33.19 27.86
C ARG A 172 47.47 -32.01 28.61
N ARG A 173 48.40 -32.29 29.53
CA ARG A 173 49.07 -31.25 30.31
C ARG A 173 50.06 -30.44 29.48
N ALA A 174 50.77 -31.08 28.56
CA ALA A 174 51.76 -30.42 27.72
C ALA A 174 51.13 -29.54 26.63
N ASN A 175 50.05 -30.01 25.98
CA ASN A 175 49.55 -29.42 24.73
C ASN A 175 48.16 -28.78 24.84
N LEU A 176 47.43 -29.01 25.95
CA LEU A 176 46.09 -28.46 26.19
C LEU A 176 45.17 -28.53 24.94
N PRO A 177 45.00 -29.71 24.32
CA PRO A 177 44.37 -29.85 23.00
C PRO A 177 42.92 -29.33 22.93
N ARG A 178 42.26 -29.17 24.10
CA ARG A 178 40.91 -28.59 24.19
C ARG A 178 40.84 -27.11 23.81
N ILE A 179 41.95 -26.37 23.88
CA ILE A 179 42.03 -24.96 23.50
C ILE A 179 42.12 -24.80 21.99
N TRP A 180 42.78 -25.73 21.31
CA TRP A 180 43.11 -25.67 19.88
C TRP A 180 42.07 -26.34 18.97
N ARG A 181 40.86 -26.54 19.49
CA ARG A 181 39.82 -27.30 18.79
C ARG A 181 39.21 -26.50 17.66
N GLN A 182 38.84 -27.23 16.62
CA GLN A 182 37.97 -26.69 15.59
C GLN A 182 36.54 -26.66 16.11
N ILE A 183 36.02 -25.45 16.33
CA ILE A 183 34.62 -25.23 16.72
C ILE A 183 33.74 -24.91 15.51
N GLY A 184 32.46 -25.23 15.63
CA GLY A 184 31.46 -24.85 14.62
C GLY A 184 31.31 -23.33 14.55
N ILE A 185 30.82 -22.82 13.40
CA ILE A 185 30.50 -21.40 13.23
C ILE A 185 28.98 -21.27 13.18
N PRO A 186 28.32 -20.68 14.20
CA PRO A 186 26.88 -20.45 14.18
C PRO A 186 26.48 -19.57 13.00
N ASN A 187 25.54 -20.04 12.19
CA ASN A 187 24.99 -19.31 11.05
C ASN A 187 23.51 -19.69 10.82
N MET A 188 22.83 -19.01 9.89
CA MET A 188 21.39 -19.22 9.63
C MET A 188 21.09 -20.68 9.27
N ASP A 189 21.96 -21.29 8.46
CA ASP A 189 21.75 -22.63 7.95
C ASP A 189 21.92 -23.67 9.06
N SER A 190 22.97 -23.54 9.88
CA SER A 190 23.18 -24.43 11.03
C SER A 190 22.06 -24.30 12.07
N PHE A 191 21.53 -23.09 12.29
CA PHE A 191 20.38 -22.87 13.16
C PHE A 191 19.09 -23.47 12.59
N ARG A 192 18.80 -23.24 11.31
CA ARG A 192 17.64 -23.83 10.61
C ARG A 192 17.70 -25.35 10.68
N ALA A 193 18.85 -25.95 10.40
CA ALA A 193 19.04 -27.39 10.47
C ALA A 193 18.85 -27.92 11.90
N TYR A 194 19.40 -27.25 12.91
CA TYR A 194 19.24 -27.65 14.32
C TYR A 194 17.77 -27.62 14.79
N TYR A 195 17.03 -26.60 14.35
CA TYR A 195 15.62 -26.43 14.72
C TYR A 195 14.70 -27.39 13.95
N LEU A 196 14.73 -27.36 12.61
CA LEU A 196 13.77 -28.05 11.75
C LEU A 196 13.92 -29.58 11.77
N ASN A 197 15.13 -30.09 11.99
CA ASN A 197 15.35 -31.55 12.01
C ASN A 197 14.95 -32.22 13.33
N ASN A 198 14.46 -31.47 14.32
CA ASN A 198 13.93 -32.02 15.56
C ASN A 198 12.46 -31.63 15.79
N PRO A 199 11.51 -32.57 15.62
CA PRO A 199 10.07 -32.30 15.79
C PRO A 199 9.69 -31.73 17.17
N GLU A 200 10.44 -32.08 18.23
CA GLU A 200 10.21 -31.53 19.56
C GLU A 200 10.54 -30.05 19.64
N HIS A 201 11.57 -29.58 18.92
CA HIS A 201 11.90 -28.15 18.86
C HIS A 201 10.75 -27.38 18.19
N VAL A 202 10.24 -27.89 17.07
CA VAL A 202 9.12 -27.28 16.34
C VAL A 202 7.87 -27.21 17.21
N ARG A 203 7.59 -28.27 17.96
CA ARG A 203 6.43 -28.33 18.87
C ARG A 203 6.54 -27.36 20.05
N LEU A 204 7.74 -27.19 20.61
CA LEU A 204 7.97 -26.41 21.83
C LEU A 204 8.22 -24.92 21.56
N PHE A 205 8.73 -24.56 20.39
CA PHE A 205 9.10 -23.19 20.03
C PHE A 205 8.45 -22.74 18.70
N PRO A 206 7.11 -22.74 18.61
CA PRO A 206 6.38 -22.50 17.37
C PRO A 206 6.61 -21.11 16.76
N PHE A 207 7.01 -20.11 17.56
CA PHE A 207 7.30 -18.78 17.01
C PHE A 207 8.54 -18.79 16.11
N LEU A 208 9.54 -19.64 16.42
CA LEU A 208 10.72 -19.78 15.58
C LEU A 208 10.40 -20.30 14.17
N GLU A 209 9.40 -21.18 14.04
CA GLU A 209 8.94 -21.67 12.74
C GLU A 209 8.40 -20.51 11.88
N ILE A 210 7.56 -19.67 12.46
CA ILE A 210 7.00 -18.50 11.77
C ILE A 210 8.10 -17.48 11.45
N PHE A 211 9.03 -17.23 12.37
CA PHE A 211 10.19 -16.39 12.10
C PHE A 211 10.98 -16.91 10.88
N LEU A 212 11.36 -18.18 10.87
CA LEU A 212 12.15 -18.78 9.79
C LEU A 212 11.42 -18.75 8.44
N LYS A 213 10.08 -18.86 8.43
CA LYS A 213 9.24 -18.74 7.24
C LYS A 213 9.31 -17.34 6.61
N HIS A 214 9.42 -16.29 7.42
CA HIS A 214 9.36 -14.89 6.97
C HIS A 214 10.72 -14.18 6.92
N GLU A 215 11.77 -14.76 7.50
CA GLU A 215 13.08 -14.16 7.76
C GLU A 215 13.67 -13.38 6.56
N ASN A 216 13.64 -13.99 5.36
CA ASN A 216 14.19 -13.38 4.15
C ASN A 216 13.58 -12.01 3.80
N TYR A 217 12.31 -11.79 4.14
CA TYR A 217 11.55 -10.58 3.79
C TYR A 217 11.44 -9.57 4.94
N LEU A 218 11.63 -9.99 6.20
CA LEU A 218 11.49 -9.11 7.36
C LEU A 218 12.46 -7.90 7.31
N SER A 219 13.64 -8.09 6.70
CA SER A 219 14.62 -7.02 6.53
C SER A 219 14.16 -5.90 5.59
N LEU A 220 13.10 -6.12 4.81
CA LEU A 220 12.52 -5.13 3.91
C LEU A 220 11.54 -4.20 4.63
N VAL A 221 10.88 -4.66 5.70
CA VAL A 221 9.85 -3.90 6.42
C VAL A 221 10.38 -2.58 6.99
N GLN A 222 11.66 -2.54 7.37
CA GLN A 222 12.32 -1.31 7.86
C GLN A 222 12.26 -0.14 6.86
N PHE A 223 12.05 -0.41 5.56
CA PHE A 223 11.96 0.62 4.53
C PHE A 223 10.61 1.36 4.50
N ILE A 224 9.62 0.96 5.31
CA ILE A 224 8.36 1.72 5.45
C ILE A 224 8.63 3.19 5.82
N PHE A 225 9.50 3.45 6.80
CA PHE A 225 9.74 4.83 7.26
C PHE A 225 10.42 5.74 6.24
N PRO A 226 11.53 5.34 5.59
CA PRO A 226 12.10 6.13 4.49
C PRO A 226 11.07 6.52 3.43
N ILE A 227 10.18 5.58 3.07
CA ILE A 227 9.13 5.82 2.09
C ILE A 227 8.09 6.82 2.61
N VAL A 228 7.48 6.54 3.77
CA VAL A 228 6.43 7.38 4.36
C VAL A 228 6.93 8.78 4.67
N LYS A 229 8.13 8.91 5.26
CA LYS A 229 8.75 10.20 5.60
C LYS A 229 8.89 11.10 4.38
N PHE A 230 9.43 10.59 3.28
CA PHE A 230 9.60 11.39 2.07
C PHE A 230 8.27 11.76 1.44
N VAL A 231 7.33 10.81 1.31
CA VAL A 231 5.99 11.04 0.76
C VAL A 231 5.23 12.10 1.56
N GLN A 232 5.27 12.05 2.89
CA GLN A 232 4.62 13.04 3.76
C GLN A 232 5.27 14.42 3.65
N LEU A 233 6.60 14.50 3.58
CA LEU A 233 7.30 15.76 3.35
C LEU A 233 6.95 16.37 1.99
N LEU A 234 6.92 15.54 0.95
CA LEU A 234 6.56 15.93 -0.42
C LEU A 234 5.10 16.40 -0.50
N SER A 235 4.19 15.65 0.14
CA SER A 235 2.79 16.03 0.24
C SER A 235 2.63 17.36 0.98
N SER A 236 3.36 17.56 2.06
CA SER A 236 3.30 18.81 2.85
C SER A 236 3.83 20.02 2.09
N SER A 237 4.81 19.84 1.19
CA SER A 237 5.37 20.94 0.39
C SER A 237 4.56 21.28 -0.85
N LEU A 238 3.96 20.28 -1.51
CA LEU A 238 3.35 20.42 -2.85
C LEU A 238 1.83 20.31 -2.91
N SER A 239 1.18 19.74 -1.88
CA SER A 239 -0.29 19.58 -1.89
C SER A 239 -1.00 20.91 -2.14
N TYR A 240 -1.99 20.88 -3.03
CA TYR A 240 -2.78 22.03 -3.48
C TYR A 240 -2.01 23.15 -4.20
N ARG A 241 -0.69 22.99 -4.38
CA ARG A 241 0.19 23.96 -5.08
C ARG A 241 0.69 23.45 -6.43
N LEU A 242 0.69 22.13 -6.61
CA LEU A 242 1.19 21.48 -7.81
C LEU A 242 0.03 20.98 -8.67
N GLU A 243 -0.03 21.46 -9.92
CA GLU A 243 -0.97 20.91 -10.92
C GLU A 243 -0.50 19.55 -11.41
N ARG A 244 -1.43 18.66 -11.75
CA ARG A 244 -1.15 17.31 -12.27
C ARG A 244 -0.22 17.29 -13.47
N LYS A 245 -0.47 18.16 -14.46
CA LYS A 245 0.39 18.26 -15.67
C LYS A 245 1.81 18.69 -15.32
N LYS A 246 1.95 19.64 -14.39
CA LYS A 246 3.26 20.11 -13.90
C LYS A 246 3.99 19.04 -13.09
N ALA A 247 3.27 18.25 -12.29
CA ALA A 247 3.85 17.14 -11.53
C ALA A 247 4.55 16.11 -12.44
N ARG A 248 3.93 15.78 -13.59
CA ARG A 248 4.49 14.86 -14.58
C ARG A 248 5.73 15.39 -15.32
N GLN A 249 5.87 16.72 -15.41
CA GLN A 249 6.98 17.36 -16.14
C GLN A 249 8.15 17.72 -15.21
N MET A 250 7.84 18.13 -13.98
CA MET A 250 8.83 18.54 -12.99
C MET A 250 9.60 17.35 -12.45
N THR A 251 10.91 17.43 -12.46
CA THR A 251 11.81 16.41 -11.91
C THR A 251 12.06 16.62 -10.42
N PHE A 252 12.48 15.57 -9.70
CA PHE A 252 12.94 15.71 -8.31
C PHE A 252 14.14 16.65 -8.22
N LYS A 253 15.05 16.65 -9.19
CA LYS A 253 16.18 17.58 -9.26
C LYS A 253 15.72 19.03 -9.25
N GLU A 254 14.74 19.37 -10.08
CA GLU A 254 14.16 20.72 -10.12
C GLU A 254 13.46 21.10 -8.82
N LEU A 255 12.78 20.15 -8.17
CA LEU A 255 12.15 20.38 -6.88
C LEU A 255 13.18 20.72 -5.81
N LEU A 256 14.22 19.89 -5.73
CA LEU A 256 15.29 20.03 -4.73
C LEU A 256 16.15 21.29 -4.97
N SER A 257 16.18 21.81 -6.22
CA SER A 257 16.90 23.04 -6.56
C SER A 257 16.08 24.34 -6.45
N LYS A 258 14.74 24.30 -6.57
CA LYS A 258 13.88 25.50 -6.60
C LYS A 258 13.65 26.15 -5.22
N GLU A 259 13.97 25.49 -4.11
CA GLU A 259 13.85 26.05 -2.75
C GLU A 259 15.02 26.98 -2.35
N CYS A 260 15.61 27.72 -3.31
CA CYS A 260 16.92 28.38 -3.14
C CYS A 260 16.88 29.87 -2.79
N ASP A 261 15.71 30.54 -2.83
CA ASP A 261 15.64 32.01 -2.74
C ASP A 261 15.40 32.57 -1.33
N ASP A 262 15.11 31.74 -0.31
CA ASP A 262 14.87 32.20 1.06
C ASP A 262 15.99 31.80 2.03
N LEU A 263 16.72 32.81 2.51
CA LEU A 263 17.88 32.73 3.42
C LEU A 263 17.60 32.11 4.81
N ASN A 264 16.33 31.82 5.14
CA ASN A 264 15.91 31.23 6.41
C ASN A 264 15.58 29.71 6.34
N SER A 265 15.85 29.03 5.22
CA SER A 265 15.36 27.66 4.90
C SER A 265 16.39 26.52 4.92
N ASP A 266 17.65 26.77 5.33
CA ASP A 266 18.76 25.80 5.17
C ASP A 266 18.50 24.45 5.87
N GLY A 267 17.76 24.42 6.99
CA GLY A 267 17.38 23.19 7.69
C GLY A 267 16.36 22.33 6.92
N SER A 268 15.29 22.93 6.39
CA SER A 268 14.23 22.21 5.66
C SER A 268 14.73 21.60 4.36
N ARG A 269 15.63 22.30 3.65
CA ARG A 269 16.27 21.80 2.42
C ARG A 269 17.15 20.59 2.68
N ARG A 270 17.95 20.59 3.75
CA ARG A 270 18.79 19.43 4.11
C ARG A 270 17.91 18.23 4.46
N LEU A 271 16.84 18.44 5.23
CA LEU A 271 15.87 17.40 5.57
C LEU A 271 15.21 16.78 4.34
N MET A 272 14.79 17.57 3.35
CA MET A 272 14.16 17.05 2.13
C MET A 272 15.16 16.29 1.24
N ASN A 273 16.40 16.79 1.11
CA ASN A 273 17.45 16.09 0.37
C ASN A 273 17.85 14.76 1.02
N GLU A 274 18.04 14.75 2.35
CA GLU A 274 18.33 13.52 3.10
C GLU A 274 17.18 12.52 2.99
N ALA A 275 15.93 12.98 3.15
CA ALA A 275 14.75 12.12 2.99
C ALA A 275 14.64 11.55 1.57
N PHE A 276 14.93 12.32 0.53
CA PHE A 276 14.94 11.82 -0.84
C PHE A 276 16.02 10.75 -1.05
N LYS A 277 17.20 10.92 -0.44
CA LYS A 277 18.31 9.97 -0.55
C LYS A 277 17.95 8.62 0.09
N GLU A 278 17.38 8.65 1.30
CA GLU A 278 16.86 7.46 1.99
C GLU A 278 15.72 6.80 1.20
N PHE A 279 14.79 7.60 0.68
CA PHE A 279 13.68 7.15 -0.17
C PHE A 279 14.16 6.46 -1.44
N SER A 280 15.11 7.06 -2.18
CA SER A 280 15.65 6.49 -3.42
C SER A 280 16.36 5.16 -3.17
N GLN A 281 17.12 5.05 -2.08
CA GLN A 281 17.74 3.79 -1.68
C GLN A 281 16.70 2.72 -1.34
N ALA A 282 15.68 3.08 -0.56
CA ALA A 282 14.57 2.19 -0.20
C ALA A 282 13.82 1.71 -1.45
N TRP A 283 13.39 2.63 -2.31
CA TRP A 283 12.72 2.34 -3.58
C TRP A 283 13.52 1.35 -4.40
N ASN A 284 14.79 1.66 -4.68
CA ASN A 284 15.63 0.86 -5.56
C ASN A 284 15.92 -0.55 -5.01
N LYS A 285 15.83 -0.73 -3.69
CA LYS A 285 15.97 -2.05 -3.06
C LYS A 285 14.67 -2.85 -3.08
N LEU A 286 13.51 -2.20 -3.00
CA LEU A 286 12.19 -2.83 -2.96
C LEU A 286 11.65 -3.16 -4.35
N ILE A 287 12.01 -2.35 -5.34
CA ILE A 287 11.42 -2.42 -6.65
C ILE A 287 11.50 -3.78 -7.36
N PRO A 288 12.57 -4.60 -7.20
CA PRO A 288 12.62 -5.93 -7.81
C PRO A 288 11.56 -6.91 -7.27
N TYR A 289 10.98 -6.64 -6.09
CA TYR A 289 10.00 -7.50 -5.44
C TYR A 289 8.55 -7.09 -5.74
N VAL A 290 8.33 -5.91 -6.32
CA VAL A 290 7.00 -5.32 -6.54
C VAL A 290 6.64 -5.44 -8.02
N ASN A 291 5.89 -6.48 -8.36
CA ASN A 291 5.44 -6.76 -9.73
C ASN A 291 3.91 -6.65 -9.92
N ARG A 292 3.17 -6.47 -8.83
CA ARG A 292 1.71 -6.47 -8.83
C ARG A 292 1.19 -5.49 -7.79
N TYR A 293 0.07 -4.85 -8.10
CA TYR A 293 -0.71 -4.07 -7.16
C TYR A 293 -2.15 -4.55 -7.20
N LYS A 294 -2.67 -5.03 -6.06
CA LYS A 294 -4.00 -5.65 -5.97
C LYS A 294 -4.17 -6.75 -7.03
N CYS A 295 -5.04 -6.56 -8.03
CA CYS A 295 -5.29 -7.51 -9.11
C CYS A 295 -4.63 -7.12 -10.46
N GLN A 296 -3.78 -6.09 -10.46
CA GLN A 296 -3.15 -5.57 -11.67
C GLN A 296 -1.65 -5.87 -11.67
N ASP A 297 -1.17 -6.51 -12.73
CA ASP A 297 0.26 -6.66 -13.00
C ASP A 297 0.84 -5.30 -13.40
N LEU A 298 2.03 -5.01 -12.87
CA LEU A 298 2.73 -3.76 -13.12
C LEU A 298 3.82 -3.96 -14.18
N ASP A 299 3.96 -2.96 -15.06
CA ASP A 299 5.14 -2.86 -15.92
C ASP A 299 6.41 -2.71 -15.08
N LYS A 300 7.57 -2.95 -15.68
CA LYS A 300 8.85 -2.80 -15.00
C LYS A 300 9.02 -1.35 -14.50
N PRO A 301 8.97 -1.11 -13.19
CA PRO A 301 9.11 0.22 -12.64
C PRO A 301 10.51 0.81 -12.89
N PRO A 302 10.63 2.13 -13.02
CA PRO A 302 11.92 2.78 -13.17
C PRO A 302 12.73 2.76 -11.87
N LYS A 303 14.06 2.80 -12.02
CA LYS A 303 14.98 3.05 -10.92
C LYS A 303 14.85 4.50 -10.45
N MET A 304 14.65 4.72 -9.15
CA MET A 304 14.50 6.05 -8.58
C MET A 304 15.80 6.86 -8.69
N THR A 305 15.72 8.00 -9.36
CA THR A 305 16.80 8.97 -9.56
C THR A 305 16.25 10.39 -9.50
N GLU A 306 17.11 11.39 -9.28
CA GLU A 306 16.70 12.79 -9.24
C GLU A 306 16.07 13.28 -10.57
N ASN A 307 16.36 12.61 -11.68
CA ASN A 307 15.84 12.97 -13.00
C ASN A 307 14.42 12.45 -13.24
N LEU A 308 13.89 11.59 -12.37
CA LEU A 308 12.49 11.16 -12.49
C LEU A 308 11.53 12.28 -12.12
N SER A 309 10.33 12.19 -12.70
CA SER A 309 9.23 13.07 -12.40
C SER A 309 8.78 12.93 -10.94
N VAL A 310 8.40 14.05 -10.33
CA VAL A 310 7.89 14.12 -8.95
C VAL A 310 6.65 13.25 -8.75
N VAL A 311 5.88 12.97 -9.82
CA VAL A 311 4.67 12.14 -9.77
C VAL A 311 4.90 10.76 -9.12
N TYR A 312 6.10 10.18 -9.26
CA TYR A 312 6.46 8.88 -8.68
C TYR A 312 6.53 8.88 -7.14
N GLY A 313 6.59 10.06 -6.50
CA GLY A 313 6.55 10.22 -5.05
C GLY A 313 5.17 10.61 -4.50
N LEU A 314 4.19 10.82 -5.37
CA LEU A 314 2.84 11.26 -4.98
C LEU A 314 1.92 10.04 -4.84
N VAL A 315 1.15 9.96 -3.76
CA VAL A 315 0.26 8.81 -3.49
C VAL A 315 -1.03 8.96 -4.28
N GLU A 316 -1.18 8.14 -5.31
CA GLU A 316 -2.40 8.05 -6.09
C GLU A 316 -2.50 6.65 -6.73
N PRO A 317 -3.64 5.95 -6.66
CA PRO A 317 -3.78 4.58 -7.18
C PRO A 317 -3.96 4.52 -8.71
N VAL A 318 -3.30 5.41 -9.46
CA VAL A 318 -3.38 5.47 -10.93
C VAL A 318 -2.04 5.87 -11.55
N ASN A 319 -1.84 5.46 -12.81
CA ASN A 319 -0.70 5.85 -13.65
C ASN A 319 0.66 5.66 -12.96
N GLU A 320 1.56 6.63 -13.03
CA GLU A 320 2.92 6.56 -12.50
C GLU A 320 2.97 6.48 -10.96
N SER A 321 1.94 7.00 -10.28
CA SER A 321 1.81 6.98 -8.82
C SER A 321 1.39 5.61 -8.26
N ILE A 322 0.99 4.67 -9.13
CA ILE A 322 0.63 3.32 -8.69
C ILE A 322 1.79 2.60 -8.00
N TYR A 323 3.03 2.86 -8.43
CA TYR A 323 4.22 2.19 -7.93
C TYR A 323 4.49 2.49 -6.44
N ILE A 324 4.26 3.73 -6.00
CA ILE A 324 4.41 4.07 -4.57
C ILE A 324 3.33 3.39 -3.73
N CYS A 325 2.10 3.28 -4.26
CA CYS A 325 1.00 2.55 -3.61
C CYS A 325 1.33 1.06 -3.51
N ALA A 326 1.91 0.48 -4.56
CA ALA A 326 2.31 -0.92 -4.61
C ALA A 326 3.45 -1.25 -3.64
N ILE A 327 4.45 -0.36 -3.53
CA ILE A 327 5.54 -0.51 -2.56
C ILE A 327 5.00 -0.51 -1.13
N LEU A 328 4.12 0.44 -0.80
CA LEU A 328 3.52 0.53 0.54
C LEU A 328 2.69 -0.71 0.84
N ASP A 329 1.84 -1.13 -0.10
CA ASP A 329 1.02 -2.33 0.05
C ASP A 329 1.87 -3.59 0.24
N PHE A 330 2.91 -3.79 -0.57
CA PHE A 330 3.85 -4.90 -0.43
C PHE A 330 4.52 -4.94 0.96
N LEU A 331 5.04 -3.81 1.43
CA LEU A 331 5.70 -3.72 2.74
C LEU A 331 4.74 -4.00 3.89
N VAL A 332 3.54 -3.42 3.83
CA VAL A 332 2.49 -3.64 4.82
C VAL A 332 2.04 -5.10 4.82
N GLN A 333 1.92 -5.73 3.65
CA GLN A 333 1.59 -7.14 3.54
C GLN A 333 2.64 -8.04 4.19
N ILE A 334 3.95 -7.76 4.02
CA ILE A 334 4.99 -8.52 4.71
C ILE A 334 4.80 -8.44 6.23
N GLN A 335 4.68 -7.23 6.78
CA GLN A 335 4.51 -7.04 8.22
C GLN A 335 3.22 -7.70 8.73
N ASN A 336 2.09 -7.39 8.12
CA ASN A 336 0.79 -7.86 8.57
C ASN A 336 0.68 -9.38 8.42
N LYS A 337 1.24 -9.98 7.36
CA LYS A 337 1.25 -11.44 7.19
C LYS A 337 2.08 -12.11 8.28
N PHE A 338 3.27 -11.60 8.56
CA PHE A 338 4.10 -12.10 9.67
C PHE A 338 3.35 -12.02 11.00
N LEU A 339 2.80 -10.85 11.35
CA LEU A 339 2.09 -10.65 12.61
C LEU A 339 0.80 -11.47 12.71
N LYS A 340 0.08 -11.68 11.60
CA LYS A 340 -1.10 -12.56 11.53
C LYS A 340 -0.73 -14.01 11.77
N ASP A 341 0.31 -14.52 11.11
CA ASP A 341 0.81 -15.88 11.35
C ASP A 341 1.22 -16.06 12.83
N VAL A 342 1.75 -15.02 13.49
CA VAL A 342 2.10 -15.07 14.92
C VAL A 342 0.88 -15.20 15.84
N ILE A 343 -0.19 -14.43 15.60
CA ILE A 343 -1.41 -14.53 16.43
C ILE A 343 -2.22 -15.80 16.15
N GLU A 344 -2.00 -16.48 15.01
CA GLU A 344 -2.56 -17.79 14.69
C GLU A 344 -1.93 -18.94 15.51
N ILE A 345 -0.79 -18.72 16.17
CA ILE A 345 -0.22 -19.70 17.11
C ILE A 345 -1.24 -19.96 18.22
N PRO A 346 -1.58 -21.24 18.53
CA PRO A 346 -2.53 -21.53 19.59
C PRO A 346 -2.05 -20.97 20.94
N SER A 347 -2.88 -20.17 21.57
CA SER A 347 -2.54 -19.49 22.82
C SER A 347 -2.19 -20.48 23.94
N GLY A 348 -1.29 -20.07 24.83
CA GLY A 348 -0.73 -20.93 25.88
C GLY A 348 0.32 -21.96 25.40
N LYS A 349 0.59 -22.08 24.09
CA LYS A 349 1.66 -22.95 23.56
C LYS A 349 3.03 -22.27 23.45
N CYS A 350 3.08 -20.95 23.38
CA CYS A 350 4.32 -20.19 23.24
C CYS A 350 4.53 -19.26 24.44
N GLN A 351 5.44 -19.64 25.34
CA GLN A 351 5.78 -18.84 26.53
C GLN A 351 6.38 -17.47 26.15
N SER A 352 7.09 -17.41 25.03
CA SER A 352 7.75 -16.20 24.53
C SER A 352 6.76 -15.11 24.10
N LEU A 353 5.51 -15.46 23.81
CA LEU A 353 4.43 -14.56 23.38
C LEU A 353 3.44 -14.20 24.49
N LYS A 354 3.77 -14.52 25.75
CA LYS A 354 2.88 -14.27 26.90
C LYS A 354 2.42 -12.81 27.02
N PHE A 355 3.21 -11.85 26.54
CA PHE A 355 2.85 -10.43 26.53
C PHE A 355 1.70 -10.05 25.57
N LEU A 356 1.30 -10.95 24.66
CA LEU A 356 0.16 -10.76 23.77
C LEU A 356 -1.14 -11.37 24.29
N GLU A 357 -1.09 -12.11 25.40
CA GLU A 357 -2.25 -12.83 25.93
C GLU A 357 -3.31 -11.87 26.45
N HIS A 358 -4.52 -12.01 25.91
CA HIS A 358 -5.73 -11.34 26.37
C HIS A 358 -6.76 -12.40 26.78
N HIS A 359 -7.39 -12.17 27.93
CA HIS A 359 -8.43 -13.04 28.47
C HIS A 359 -9.81 -12.55 28.00
N LEU A 360 -10.49 -13.35 27.19
CA LEU A 360 -11.86 -13.15 26.73
C LEU A 360 -12.68 -14.40 27.08
N ASP A 361 -13.69 -14.25 27.94
CA ASP A 361 -14.67 -15.31 28.26
C ASP A 361 -14.07 -16.70 28.54
N SER A 362 -13.00 -16.75 29.35
CA SER A 362 -12.24 -17.95 29.73
C SER A 362 -11.32 -18.54 28.65
N GLN A 363 -11.19 -17.92 27.48
CA GLN A 363 -10.18 -18.23 26.48
C GLN A 363 -9.04 -17.20 26.50
N VAL A 364 -7.81 -17.70 26.41
CA VAL A 364 -6.63 -16.87 26.16
C VAL A 364 -6.51 -16.74 24.65
N ILE A 365 -6.46 -15.52 24.14
CA ILE A 365 -6.18 -15.24 22.73
C ILE A 365 -4.99 -14.29 22.63
N TYR A 366 -4.22 -14.41 21.55
CA TYR A 366 -3.22 -13.39 21.22
C TYR A 366 -3.89 -12.23 20.50
N HIS A 367 -3.65 -11.01 20.96
CA HIS A 367 -4.24 -9.81 20.36
C HIS A 367 -3.16 -8.77 20.02
N LEU A 368 -3.26 -8.20 18.82
CA LEU A 368 -2.45 -7.08 18.36
C LEU A 368 -3.35 -5.91 18.04
N LYS A 369 -2.85 -4.70 18.31
CA LYS A 369 -3.53 -3.47 17.96
C LYS A 369 -3.47 -3.25 16.45
N SER A 370 -4.54 -2.68 15.90
CA SER A 370 -4.54 -2.12 14.56
C SER A 370 -4.35 -0.60 14.63
N ILE A 371 -3.54 -0.06 13.72
CA ILE A 371 -3.30 1.39 13.60
C ILE A 371 -3.22 1.82 12.14
N LYS A 372 -3.50 3.10 11.90
CA LYS A 372 -3.27 3.74 10.61
C LYS A 372 -1.79 4.08 10.43
N LEU A 373 -1.26 3.90 9.22
CA LEU A 373 0.16 4.11 8.92
C LEU A 373 0.61 5.55 9.18
N GLU A 374 -0.26 6.54 8.98
CA GLU A 374 0.00 7.96 9.24
C GLU A 374 0.31 8.24 10.72
N THR A 375 -0.19 7.40 11.62
CA THR A 375 0.00 7.51 13.08
C THR A 375 1.05 6.55 13.62
N ALA A 376 1.63 5.71 12.75
CA ALA A 376 2.59 4.69 13.15
C ALA A 376 3.90 5.30 13.66
N LYS A 377 4.41 4.74 14.74
CA LYS A 377 5.71 5.08 15.35
C LYS A 377 6.69 3.93 15.12
N THR A 378 7.98 4.18 15.29
CA THR A 378 9.03 3.17 15.07
C THR A 378 8.78 1.86 15.81
N ARG A 379 8.29 1.93 17.05
CA ARG A 379 7.93 0.75 17.86
C ARG A 379 6.84 -0.13 17.24
N HIS A 380 5.96 0.43 16.40
CA HIS A 380 4.85 -0.29 15.77
C HIS A 380 5.26 -1.06 14.50
N ILE A 381 6.44 -0.77 13.94
CA ILE A 381 6.94 -1.35 12.69
C ILE A 381 8.03 -2.38 12.98
N VAL A 382 7.99 -3.52 12.29
CA VAL A 382 8.98 -4.59 12.47
C VAL A 382 10.32 -4.14 11.89
N THR A 383 11.36 -4.16 12.72
CA THR A 383 12.72 -3.82 12.30
C THR A 383 13.63 -5.02 12.51
N TYR A 384 14.21 -5.53 11.42
CA TYR A 384 15.08 -6.69 11.43
C TYR A 384 16.38 -6.39 10.67
N LYS A 385 17.51 -6.42 11.39
CA LYS A 385 18.85 -6.13 10.86
C LYS A 385 19.71 -7.40 10.67
N GLY A 386 19.12 -8.58 10.84
CA GLY A 386 19.81 -9.87 10.81
C GLY A 386 19.84 -10.54 12.18
N ILE A 387 20.35 -11.78 12.21
CA ILE A 387 20.34 -12.66 13.38
C ILE A 387 21.67 -12.78 14.13
N THR A 388 22.73 -12.06 13.76
CA THR A 388 24.06 -12.29 14.38
C THR A 388 24.02 -12.21 15.91
N GLU A 389 23.19 -11.32 16.45
CA GLU A 389 23.03 -11.13 17.90
C GLU A 389 22.38 -12.32 18.63
N ILE A 390 21.56 -13.14 17.98
CA ILE A 390 20.95 -14.30 18.64
C ILE A 390 21.95 -15.45 18.82
N PHE A 391 23.04 -15.46 18.04
CA PHE A 391 24.06 -16.50 18.13
C PHE A 391 24.95 -16.42 19.36
N LYS A 392 24.89 -15.34 20.13
CA LYS A 392 25.49 -15.29 21.47
C LYS A 392 24.88 -16.32 22.44
N TYR A 393 23.70 -16.85 22.10
CA TYR A 393 23.01 -17.91 22.84
C TYR A 393 23.30 -19.32 22.30
N SER A 394 24.40 -19.48 21.56
CA SER A 394 24.91 -20.79 21.14
C SER A 394 25.97 -21.32 22.11
N GLN A 395 26.06 -22.63 22.23
CA GLN A 395 27.03 -23.36 23.04
C GLN A 395 27.68 -24.46 22.20
N PHE A 396 28.95 -24.74 22.46
CA PHE A 396 29.71 -25.77 21.76
C PHE A 396 29.92 -26.99 22.64
N ASP A 397 29.88 -28.18 22.05
CA ASP A 397 30.16 -29.40 22.79
C ASP A 397 31.66 -29.52 23.11
N LEU A 398 31.97 -29.76 24.39
CA LEU A 398 33.36 -29.82 24.89
C LEU A 398 33.92 -31.26 24.93
N ARG A 399 33.17 -32.26 24.49
CA ARG A 399 33.65 -33.64 24.35
C ARG A 399 34.62 -33.73 23.17
N ILE A 400 35.56 -34.67 23.26
CA ILE A 400 36.55 -34.93 22.21
C ILE A 400 35.82 -35.39 20.93
N CYS A 401 36.22 -34.87 19.76
CA CYS A 401 35.57 -35.06 18.44
C CYS A 401 34.25 -34.30 18.22
N HIS A 402 33.69 -33.65 19.25
CA HIS A 402 32.36 -33.03 19.18
C HIS A 402 32.42 -31.49 19.04
N GLY A 403 33.61 -30.88 18.92
CA GLY A 403 33.77 -29.41 18.93
C GLY A 403 32.99 -28.65 17.85
N GLN A 404 32.69 -29.30 16.72
CA GLN A 404 31.89 -28.72 15.65
C GLN A 404 30.38 -28.69 15.94
N GLU A 405 29.91 -29.38 16.98
CA GLU A 405 28.50 -29.39 17.36
C GLU A 405 28.11 -28.12 18.10
N ILE A 406 26.98 -27.56 17.65
CA ILE A 406 26.41 -26.35 18.19
C ILE A 406 25.05 -26.68 18.79
N THR A 407 24.88 -26.34 20.07
CA THR A 407 23.59 -26.36 20.76
C THR A 407 23.09 -24.93 20.88
N TYR A 408 21.81 -24.71 20.60
CA TYR A 408 21.20 -23.38 20.67
C TYR A 408 20.22 -23.33 21.84
N ASP A 409 20.32 -22.27 22.66
CA ASP A 409 19.32 -21.98 23.69
C ASP A 409 18.06 -21.41 23.01
N LEU A 410 17.23 -22.31 22.47
CA LEU A 410 16.04 -21.98 21.69
C LEU A 410 15.05 -21.11 22.47
N PHE A 411 14.95 -21.31 23.79
CA PHE A 411 14.08 -20.51 24.63
C PHE A 411 14.52 -19.04 24.66
N LYS A 412 15.81 -18.77 24.93
CA LYS A 412 16.32 -17.39 24.91
C LYS A 412 16.24 -16.75 23.53
N ILE A 413 16.58 -17.52 22.49
CA ILE A 413 16.51 -17.03 21.11
C ILE A 413 15.07 -16.65 20.74
N GLU A 414 14.10 -17.53 21.03
CA GLU A 414 12.68 -17.28 20.75
C GLU A 414 12.18 -16.07 21.54
N LEU A 415 12.54 -15.95 22.81
CA LEU A 415 12.15 -14.83 23.67
C LEU A 415 12.67 -13.48 23.13
N GLU A 416 13.94 -13.42 22.73
CA GLU A 416 14.58 -12.21 22.21
C GLU A 416 14.04 -11.81 20.84
N LEU A 417 13.78 -12.79 19.97
CA LEU A 417 13.14 -12.56 18.68
C LEU A 417 11.69 -12.11 18.85
N ALA A 418 10.92 -12.75 19.72
CA ALA A 418 9.53 -12.36 20.00
C ALA A 418 9.47 -10.92 20.55
N HIS A 419 10.36 -10.61 21.49
CA HIS A 419 10.43 -9.26 22.05
C HIS A 419 10.88 -8.23 21.01
N SER A 420 11.90 -8.50 20.19
CA SER A 420 12.37 -7.52 19.19
C SER A 420 11.40 -7.35 18.02
N LEU A 421 10.81 -8.44 17.53
CA LEU A 421 10.02 -8.46 16.29
C LEU A 421 8.51 -8.33 16.48
N VAL A 422 7.98 -8.52 17.70
CA VAL A 422 6.52 -8.56 17.94
C VAL A 422 6.08 -7.62 19.06
N PHE A 423 6.89 -7.42 20.11
CA PHE A 423 6.53 -6.51 21.20
C PHE A 423 6.23 -5.08 20.69
N GLU A 424 5.11 -4.53 21.13
CA GLU A 424 4.55 -3.23 20.71
C GLU A 424 4.28 -3.05 19.20
N LYS A 425 4.37 -4.12 18.39
CA LYS A 425 4.05 -4.06 16.96
C LYS A 425 2.55 -4.01 16.76
N ALA A 426 2.14 -3.44 15.63
CA ALA A 426 0.74 -3.26 15.29
C ALA A 426 0.47 -3.70 13.86
N LEU A 427 -0.75 -4.18 13.64
CA LEU A 427 -1.29 -4.36 12.30
C LEU A 427 -1.53 -2.98 11.68
N LEU A 428 -1.19 -2.83 10.41
CA LEU A 428 -1.38 -1.59 9.66
C LEU A 428 -2.67 -1.70 8.84
N GLU A 429 -3.60 -0.79 9.09
CA GLU A 429 -4.88 -0.75 8.39
C GLU A 429 -4.87 0.30 7.28
N PRO A 430 -5.54 0.01 6.14
CA PRO A 430 -5.79 1.02 5.13
C PRO A 430 -6.83 2.04 5.62
N ASN A 431 -6.85 3.19 4.96
CA ASN A 431 -7.90 4.20 5.12
C ASN A 431 -9.19 3.81 4.37
N GLU A 432 -10.21 4.65 4.45
CA GLU A 432 -11.52 4.44 3.80
C GLU A 432 -11.45 4.29 2.28
N GLN A 433 -10.36 4.77 1.66
CA GLN A 433 -10.11 4.71 0.22
C GLN A 433 -9.27 3.48 -0.17
N ASP A 434 -9.05 2.54 0.77
CA ASP A 434 -8.22 1.35 0.59
C ASP A 434 -6.77 1.71 0.19
N LEU A 435 -6.25 2.80 0.78
CA LEU A 435 -4.88 3.29 0.67
C LEU A 435 -4.24 3.35 2.07
N TYR A 436 -2.94 3.13 2.18
CA TYR A 436 -2.24 3.25 3.46
C TYR A 436 -1.80 4.67 3.80
N LEU A 437 -1.85 5.59 2.83
CA LEU A 437 -1.59 7.02 3.04
C LEU A 437 -2.69 7.82 2.33
N GLU A 438 -2.94 9.04 2.81
CA GLU A 438 -3.85 9.98 2.15
C GLU A 438 -3.47 10.22 0.68
N ARG A 439 -4.47 10.23 -0.20
CA ARG A 439 -4.30 10.56 -1.62
C ARG A 439 -3.75 11.97 -1.77
N PHE A 440 -2.74 12.13 -2.63
CA PHE A 440 -2.18 13.43 -2.94
C PHE A 440 -3.22 14.34 -3.60
N SER A 441 -3.30 15.58 -3.12
CA SER A 441 -4.29 16.54 -3.59
C SER A 441 -3.65 17.57 -4.51
N TYR A 442 -3.98 17.51 -5.81
CA TYR A 442 -3.46 18.44 -6.82
C TYR A 442 -4.13 19.81 -6.75
N HIS A 443 -3.41 20.83 -7.20
CA HIS A 443 -3.96 22.17 -7.41
C HIS A 443 -5.08 22.15 -8.46
N LYS A 444 -6.17 22.90 -8.23
CA LYS A 444 -7.40 22.93 -9.04
C LYS A 444 -8.25 21.66 -9.03
N GLU A 445 -7.90 20.64 -8.23
CA GLU A 445 -8.64 19.38 -8.13
C GLU A 445 -9.43 19.25 -6.80
N LEU A 446 -9.76 20.37 -6.15
CA LEU A 446 -10.42 20.42 -4.82
C LEU A 446 -11.61 19.45 -4.71
N PHE A 447 -12.55 19.55 -5.66
CA PHE A 447 -13.79 18.79 -5.66
C PHE A 447 -13.64 17.36 -6.18
N GLN A 448 -12.50 17.00 -6.80
CA GLN A 448 -12.22 15.60 -7.14
C GLN A 448 -11.79 14.82 -5.90
N GLY A 449 -11.05 15.45 -4.98
CA GLY A 449 -10.67 14.83 -3.71
C GLY A 449 -11.82 14.79 -2.70
N SER A 450 -12.75 15.75 -2.78
CA SER A 450 -13.87 15.88 -1.85
C SER A 450 -15.03 16.64 -2.47
N MET A 451 -15.94 15.95 -3.16
CA MET A 451 -17.10 16.58 -3.83
C MET A 451 -17.99 17.40 -2.87
N THR A 452 -18.01 17.02 -1.59
CA THR A 452 -18.86 17.61 -0.55
C THR A 452 -18.14 18.62 0.34
N ILE A 453 -16.92 19.06 -0.01
CA ILE A 453 -16.05 19.83 0.89
C ILE A 453 -16.71 21.09 1.44
N LEU A 454 -17.46 21.83 0.63
CA LEU A 454 -18.14 23.05 1.09
C LEU A 454 -19.21 22.73 2.14
N SER A 455 -19.97 21.64 1.96
CA SER A 455 -20.96 21.18 2.94
C SER A 455 -20.30 20.74 4.26
N GLU A 456 -19.10 20.16 4.19
CA GLU A 456 -18.32 19.77 5.37
C GLU A 456 -17.81 21.02 6.12
N ILE A 457 -17.29 22.02 5.39
CA ILE A 457 -16.90 23.30 6.02
C ILE A 457 -18.10 23.99 6.67
N LYS A 458 -19.29 23.98 6.04
CA LYS A 458 -20.54 24.50 6.65
C LYS A 458 -20.87 23.80 7.98
N LYS A 459 -20.49 22.52 8.16
CA LYS A 459 -20.65 21.78 9.42
C LYS A 459 -19.59 22.15 10.48
N PHE A 460 -18.36 22.44 10.07
CA PHE A 460 -17.28 22.83 10.99
C PHE A 460 -17.37 24.29 11.43
N VAL A 461 -17.77 25.19 10.52
CA VAL A 461 -17.84 26.64 10.75
C VAL A 461 -19.14 27.17 10.17
N VAL A 462 -20.05 27.66 11.02
CA VAL A 462 -21.34 28.24 10.62
C VAL A 462 -21.11 29.42 9.68
N GLN A 463 -21.58 29.28 8.43
CA GLN A 463 -21.39 30.25 7.36
C GLN A 463 -22.49 31.33 7.35
N GLU A 464 -22.13 32.53 6.90
CA GLU A 464 -22.99 33.70 6.72
C GLU A 464 -22.76 34.32 5.34
N SER A 465 -23.80 34.96 4.79
CA SER A 465 -23.70 35.69 3.52
C SER A 465 -22.83 36.94 3.65
N ILE A 466 -22.10 37.27 2.59
CA ILE A 466 -21.35 38.53 2.51
C ILE A 466 -22.34 39.69 2.28
N HIS A 467 -22.22 40.77 3.03
CA HIS A 467 -23.00 42.00 2.78
C HIS A 467 -22.67 42.62 1.41
N GLU A 468 -23.68 43.15 0.72
CA GLU A 468 -23.55 43.71 -0.65
C GLU A 468 -22.45 44.77 -0.78
N GLU A 469 -22.26 45.63 0.22
CA GLU A 469 -21.18 46.64 0.25
C GLU A 469 -19.78 46.02 0.12
N LYS A 470 -19.58 44.83 0.72
CA LYS A 470 -18.33 44.10 0.64
C LYS A 470 -18.22 43.29 -0.65
N LYS A 471 -19.33 42.82 -1.22
CA LYS A 471 -19.33 42.12 -2.53
C LYS A 471 -18.81 43.00 -3.64
N SER A 472 -19.17 44.29 -3.64
CA SER A 472 -18.73 45.29 -4.62
C SER A 472 -17.20 45.40 -4.72
N GLN A 473 -16.47 45.13 -3.63
CA GLN A 473 -15.00 45.15 -3.62
C GLN A 473 -14.37 44.02 -4.45
N PHE A 474 -15.13 42.96 -4.73
CA PHE A 474 -14.69 41.78 -5.48
C PHE A 474 -15.20 41.77 -6.94
N ILE A 475 -15.96 42.78 -7.37
CA ILE A 475 -16.48 42.88 -8.75
C ILE A 475 -15.38 43.30 -9.73
N GLU A 476 -14.46 44.20 -9.33
CA GLU A 476 -13.36 44.71 -10.18
C GLU A 476 -12.03 43.97 -9.93
N MET A 477 -12.09 42.67 -9.63
CA MET A 477 -10.89 41.89 -9.35
C MET A 477 -9.99 41.72 -10.57
N THR A 478 -8.70 42.06 -10.42
CA THR A 478 -7.71 41.96 -11.50
C THR A 478 -7.33 40.51 -11.83
N ASN A 479 -7.35 39.59 -10.85
CA ASN A 479 -6.97 38.18 -11.06
C ASN A 479 -7.81 37.19 -10.24
N PRO A 480 -9.06 36.89 -10.65
CA PRO A 480 -9.97 36.03 -9.87
C PRO A 480 -9.51 34.56 -9.81
N LYS A 481 -8.72 34.08 -10.78
CA LYS A 481 -8.17 32.71 -10.78
C LYS A 481 -7.15 32.48 -9.65
N GLU A 482 -6.34 33.50 -9.36
CA GLU A 482 -5.37 33.44 -8.28
C GLU A 482 -6.05 33.44 -6.91
N LEU A 483 -7.04 34.31 -6.70
CA LEU A 483 -7.81 34.30 -5.44
C LEU A 483 -8.55 32.97 -5.27
N LEU A 484 -9.16 32.43 -6.33
CA LEU A 484 -9.82 31.12 -6.27
C LEU A 484 -8.85 30.04 -5.79
N SER A 485 -7.64 30.01 -6.36
CA SER A 485 -6.56 29.08 -5.97
C SER A 485 -6.18 29.18 -4.49
N ILE A 486 -6.09 30.40 -3.98
CA ILE A 486 -5.81 30.67 -2.57
C ILE A 486 -6.96 30.18 -1.68
N LEU A 487 -8.20 30.45 -2.07
CA LEU A 487 -9.38 30.02 -1.32
C LEU A 487 -9.52 28.50 -1.27
N GLU A 488 -9.22 27.79 -2.37
CA GLU A 488 -9.17 26.32 -2.39
C GLU A 488 -8.18 25.80 -1.34
N MET A 489 -6.98 26.37 -1.28
CA MET A 489 -6.00 26.01 -0.25
C MET A 489 -6.55 26.26 1.17
N ILE A 490 -7.18 27.42 1.41
CA ILE A 490 -7.73 27.78 2.73
C ILE A 490 -8.82 26.78 3.15
N ILE A 491 -9.75 26.47 2.24
CA ILE A 491 -10.82 25.50 2.45
C ILE A 491 -10.26 24.11 2.81
N CYS A 492 -9.22 23.67 2.11
CA CYS A 492 -8.55 22.40 2.43
C CYS A 492 -7.92 22.39 3.82
N PHE A 493 -7.24 23.47 4.21
CA PHE A 493 -6.66 23.56 5.54
C PHE A 493 -7.74 23.59 6.62
N LEU A 494 -8.84 24.31 6.40
CA LEU A 494 -9.99 24.30 7.31
C LEU A 494 -10.57 22.90 7.48
N LYS A 495 -10.66 22.10 6.41
CA LYS A 495 -11.07 20.69 6.51
C LYS A 495 -10.08 19.89 7.37
N ARG A 496 -8.77 20.07 7.18
CA ARG A 496 -7.73 19.36 7.94
C ARG A 496 -7.66 19.75 9.42
N THR A 497 -7.90 21.01 9.75
CA THR A 497 -7.93 21.49 11.14
C THR A 497 -9.26 21.26 11.84
N SER A 498 -10.24 20.66 11.14
CA SER A 498 -11.63 20.51 11.62
C SER A 498 -12.28 21.87 11.98
N GLY A 499 -11.98 22.90 11.20
CA GLY A 499 -12.50 24.26 11.37
C GLY A 499 -11.57 25.22 12.11
N GLY A 500 -12.16 26.29 12.62
CA GLY A 500 -11.50 27.37 13.36
C GLY A 500 -12.55 28.29 13.99
N ASP A 501 -12.10 29.24 14.80
CA ASP A 501 -12.99 30.27 15.35
C ASP A 501 -13.65 31.04 14.21
N ARG A 502 -14.98 31.01 14.14
CA ARG A 502 -15.74 31.61 13.02
C ARG A 502 -15.53 33.13 12.90
N GLU A 503 -15.16 33.79 14.01
CA GLU A 503 -14.95 35.22 14.08
C GLU A 503 -13.50 35.63 13.77
N ILE A 504 -12.57 34.68 13.60
CA ILE A 504 -11.21 35.01 13.17
C ILE A 504 -11.23 35.56 11.75
N LEU A 505 -10.43 36.60 11.48
CA LEU A 505 -10.22 37.08 10.12
C LEU A 505 -9.56 35.98 9.29
N ILE A 506 -9.97 35.86 8.03
CA ILE A 506 -9.38 34.89 7.09
C ILE A 506 -7.86 35.09 7.02
N ILE A 507 -7.41 36.35 7.04
CA ILE A 507 -5.99 36.70 6.99
C ILE A 507 -5.21 36.25 8.23
N ASP A 508 -5.81 36.37 9.41
CA ASP A 508 -5.17 35.97 10.67
C ASP A 508 -5.12 34.45 10.79
N TYR A 509 -6.15 33.75 10.30
CA TYR A 509 -6.14 32.31 10.17
C TYR A 509 -4.99 31.83 9.28
N VAL A 510 -4.82 32.47 8.11
CA VAL A 510 -3.74 32.17 7.17
C VAL A 510 -2.36 32.41 7.79
N LYS A 511 -2.16 33.54 8.49
CA LYS A 511 -0.91 33.84 9.22
C LYS A 511 -0.62 32.78 10.29
N LYS A 512 -1.64 32.38 11.06
CA LYS A 512 -1.51 31.46 12.21
C LYS A 512 -1.20 30.03 11.79
N TRP A 513 -1.96 29.48 10.85
CA TRP A 513 -1.94 28.04 10.55
C TRP A 513 -1.14 27.68 9.32
N MET A 514 -0.91 28.64 8.44
CA MET A 514 -0.58 28.35 7.06
C MET A 514 0.84 28.79 6.69
N LYS A 515 1.49 29.70 7.46
CA LYS A 515 2.87 30.21 7.25
C LYS A 515 3.23 30.30 5.75
N LEU A 516 2.30 30.80 4.93
CA LEU A 516 2.34 30.61 3.48
C LEU A 516 3.38 31.53 2.84
N MET A 517 4.47 30.94 2.34
CA MET A 517 5.37 31.60 1.36
C MET A 517 4.64 32.02 0.07
N VAL A 518 3.44 31.46 -0.18
CA VAL A 518 2.63 31.70 -1.40
C VAL A 518 1.88 33.04 -1.34
N LEU A 519 1.50 33.48 -0.15
CA LEU A 519 0.82 34.76 0.08
C LEU A 519 1.83 35.76 0.61
N LYS A 520 2.71 36.20 -0.29
CA LYS A 520 3.59 37.32 0.02
C LYS A 520 2.74 38.57 0.26
N GLU A 521 3.20 39.45 1.16
CA GLU A 521 2.44 40.64 1.56
C GLU A 521 2.16 41.61 0.40
N ASP A 522 2.93 41.49 -0.68
CA ASP A 522 2.82 42.25 -1.93
C ASP A 522 1.82 41.65 -2.95
N ASN A 523 1.25 40.47 -2.70
CA ASN A 523 0.29 39.83 -3.61
C ASN A 523 -1.06 40.59 -3.61
N ALA A 524 -1.58 40.92 -4.79
CA ALA A 524 -2.87 41.62 -4.96
C ALA A 524 -4.04 40.90 -4.27
N SER A 525 -4.07 39.57 -4.29
CA SER A 525 -5.09 38.74 -3.62
C SER A 525 -4.94 38.80 -2.10
N TYR A 526 -3.71 38.88 -1.57
CA TYR A 526 -3.46 39.03 -0.13
C TYR A 526 -3.90 40.42 0.37
N VAL A 527 -3.58 41.47 -0.39
CA VAL A 527 -4.02 42.84 -0.10
C VAL A 527 -5.54 42.93 -0.11
N LEU A 528 -6.19 42.29 -1.10
CA LEU A 528 -7.65 42.26 -1.21
C LEU A 528 -8.31 41.55 -0.01
N LEU A 529 -7.81 40.36 0.37
CA LEU A 529 -8.29 39.65 1.56
C LEU A 529 -8.11 40.47 2.83
N THR A 530 -6.98 41.16 2.97
CA THR A 530 -6.71 42.05 4.12
C THR A 530 -7.69 43.23 4.19
N ARG A 531 -7.96 43.88 3.06
CA ARG A 531 -8.88 45.03 2.98
C ARG A 531 -10.33 44.64 3.24
N SER A 532 -10.75 43.46 2.80
CA SER A 532 -12.13 42.99 2.91
C SER A 532 -12.63 42.79 4.35
N CYS A 533 -11.69 42.61 5.30
CA CYS A 533 -11.99 42.30 6.71
C CYS A 533 -13.02 41.18 6.85
N LEU A 534 -12.93 40.15 5.99
CA LEU A 534 -13.81 38.99 6.03
C LEU A 534 -13.29 37.96 7.04
N GLN A 535 -14.22 37.40 7.81
CA GLN A 535 -13.98 36.33 8.79
C GLN A 535 -14.26 34.95 8.19
N LEU A 536 -13.82 33.88 8.88
CA LEU A 536 -14.02 32.49 8.43
C LEU A 536 -15.49 32.11 8.19
N LYS A 537 -16.44 32.75 8.87
CA LYS A 537 -17.88 32.57 8.58
C LYS A 537 -18.30 33.00 7.18
N HIS A 538 -17.47 33.72 6.43
CA HIS A 538 -17.79 34.16 5.06
C HIS A 538 -17.03 33.37 3.99
N ILE A 539 -16.22 32.37 4.35
CA ILE A 539 -15.27 31.73 3.41
C ILE A 539 -15.97 31.02 2.25
N VAL A 540 -17.10 30.35 2.52
CA VAL A 540 -17.86 29.64 1.47
C VAL A 540 -18.53 30.64 0.54
N ALA A 541 -19.16 31.68 1.09
CA ALA A 541 -19.78 32.74 0.29
C ALA A 541 -18.74 33.48 -0.57
N LEU A 542 -17.53 33.69 -0.05
CA LEU A 542 -16.42 34.29 -0.80
C LEU A 542 -15.95 33.38 -1.93
N TYR A 543 -15.79 32.08 -1.65
CA TYR A 543 -15.42 31.10 -2.66
C TYR A 543 -16.41 31.10 -3.83
N GLU A 544 -17.70 31.01 -3.51
CA GLU A 544 -18.77 30.98 -4.50
C GLU A 544 -18.84 32.27 -5.33
N LEU A 545 -18.63 33.43 -4.71
CA LEU A 545 -18.58 34.72 -5.40
C LEU A 545 -17.43 34.75 -6.43
N VAL A 546 -16.23 34.33 -6.02
CA VAL A 546 -15.05 34.32 -6.92
C VAL A 546 -15.20 33.27 -8.02
N GLU A 547 -15.73 32.10 -7.68
CA GLU A 547 -16.07 31.03 -8.64
C GLU A 547 -16.99 31.54 -9.75
N GLU A 548 -18.01 32.32 -9.42
CA GLU A 548 -18.97 32.85 -10.38
C GLU A 548 -18.31 33.78 -11.42
N HIS A 549 -17.26 34.53 -11.05
CA HIS A 549 -16.51 35.40 -11.97
C HIS A 549 -15.60 34.62 -12.91
N VAL A 550 -15.12 33.43 -12.52
CA VAL A 550 -14.22 32.62 -13.36
C VAL A 550 -15.00 31.63 -14.24
N ALA A 551 -16.19 31.23 -13.81
CA ALA A 551 -16.87 30.08 -14.38
C ALA A 551 -17.35 30.27 -15.84
N ASP A 552 -17.62 31.51 -16.30
CA ASP A 552 -17.94 31.75 -17.73
C ASP A 552 -16.76 31.43 -18.65
N VAL A 553 -15.55 31.81 -18.24
CA VAL A 553 -14.32 31.54 -19.00
C VAL A 553 -14.01 30.04 -19.02
N ILE A 554 -14.27 29.34 -17.92
CA ILE A 554 -13.98 27.91 -17.79
C ILE A 554 -15.03 27.06 -18.49
N ALA A 555 -16.30 27.44 -18.44
CA ALA A 555 -17.38 26.71 -19.10
C ALA A 555 -17.13 26.54 -20.60
N ALA A 556 -16.55 27.55 -21.26
CA ALA A 556 -16.20 27.47 -22.69
C ALA A 556 -15.12 26.40 -23.00
N CYS A 557 -14.26 26.08 -22.03
CA CYS A 557 -13.07 25.24 -22.21
C CYS A 557 -13.28 23.76 -21.87
N ILE A 558 -14.50 23.32 -21.53
CA ILE A 558 -14.75 21.91 -21.16
C ILE A 558 -14.67 20.96 -22.35
N HIS A 559 -14.45 19.67 -22.05
CA HIS A 559 -14.36 18.60 -23.05
C HIS A 559 -15.64 18.49 -23.91
N SER A 560 -15.50 18.16 -25.19
CA SER A 560 -16.61 18.09 -26.16
C SER A 560 -17.71 17.10 -25.77
N LYS A 561 -17.37 16.05 -25.01
CA LYS A 561 -18.33 15.06 -24.49
C LYS A 561 -19.44 15.65 -23.60
N TYR A 562 -19.21 16.83 -23.01
CA TYR A 562 -20.18 17.54 -22.17
C TYR A 562 -20.93 18.66 -22.94
N LYS A 563 -20.80 18.69 -24.26
CA LYS A 563 -21.39 19.68 -25.18
C LYS A 563 -22.32 19.01 -26.21
N ALA A 564 -23.00 17.94 -25.82
CA ALA A 564 -23.95 17.29 -26.71
C ALA A 564 -25.16 18.20 -26.96
N ASN A 565 -25.61 18.25 -28.21
CA ASN A 565 -26.78 19.03 -28.61
C ASN A 565 -28.03 18.56 -27.86
N MET A 566 -28.86 19.51 -27.43
CA MET A 566 -30.16 19.21 -26.85
C MET A 566 -31.19 18.97 -27.94
N SER A 567 -32.11 18.04 -27.70
CA SER A 567 -33.31 17.89 -28.52
C SER A 567 -34.36 18.93 -28.15
N TYR A 568 -35.28 19.21 -29.07
CA TYR A 568 -36.42 20.11 -28.82
C TYR A 568 -37.24 19.71 -27.59
N THR A 569 -37.35 18.41 -27.29
CA THR A 569 -38.05 17.91 -26.11
C THR A 569 -37.38 18.34 -24.81
N ILE A 570 -36.04 18.36 -24.77
CA ILE A 570 -35.27 18.76 -23.58
C ILE A 570 -35.39 20.28 -23.37
N GLU A 571 -35.34 21.08 -24.45
CA GLU A 571 -35.55 22.53 -24.36
C GLU A 571 -36.93 22.88 -23.80
N GLU A 572 -37.98 22.20 -24.25
CA GLU A 572 -39.34 22.39 -23.74
C GLU A 572 -39.48 21.96 -22.28
N GLU A 573 -38.79 20.91 -21.85
CA GLU A 573 -38.72 20.54 -20.42
C GLU A 573 -38.06 21.66 -19.58
N ILE A 574 -36.97 22.25 -20.07
CA ILE A 574 -36.29 23.37 -19.39
C ILE A 574 -37.24 24.58 -19.28
N LYS A 575 -37.92 24.98 -20.37
CA LYS A 575 -38.87 26.10 -20.35
C LYS A 575 -40.06 25.87 -19.40
N LYS A 576 -40.47 24.61 -19.22
CA LYS A 576 -41.53 24.25 -18.25
C LYS A 576 -41.03 24.30 -16.82
N ALA A 577 -39.78 23.89 -16.58
CA ALA A 577 -39.16 23.83 -15.26
C ALA A 577 -38.69 25.20 -14.73
N VAL A 578 -38.23 26.07 -15.63
CA VAL A 578 -37.52 27.31 -15.30
C VAL A 578 -38.42 28.54 -15.50
N SER A 579 -38.38 29.46 -14.54
CA SER A 579 -39.03 30.78 -14.61
C SER A 579 -38.08 31.80 -15.23
N PHE A 580 -38.54 32.43 -16.28
CA PHE A 580 -37.84 33.52 -16.97
C PHE A 580 -38.47 34.90 -16.65
N ASP A 581 -39.42 34.95 -15.71
CA ASP A 581 -40.19 36.14 -15.35
C ASP A 581 -39.61 36.86 -14.11
N ASP A 582 -39.91 38.17 -13.97
CA ASP A 582 -39.33 39.03 -12.92
C ASP A 582 -39.79 38.65 -11.49
N GLN A 583 -38.85 38.71 -10.54
CA GLN A 583 -39.14 38.52 -9.11
C GLN A 583 -40.14 39.55 -8.54
N GLN A 584 -40.35 40.70 -9.20
CA GLN A 584 -41.32 41.73 -8.78
C GLN A 584 -42.78 41.41 -9.11
N GLU A 585 -43.09 40.47 -10.01
CA GLU A 585 -44.49 40.06 -10.27
C GLU A 585 -44.95 38.92 -9.36
N ILE A 586 -44.02 38.22 -8.68
CA ILE A 586 -44.30 37.05 -7.84
C ILE A 586 -45.07 37.44 -6.57
N GLU A 587 -44.91 38.66 -6.05
CA GLU A 587 -45.64 39.11 -4.86
C GLU A 587 -47.14 39.31 -5.09
N ASN A 588 -47.60 39.46 -6.34
CA ASN A 588 -49.01 39.72 -6.66
C ASN A 588 -49.81 38.50 -7.14
N SER A 589 -49.17 37.33 -7.32
CA SER A 589 -49.85 36.10 -7.76
C SER A 589 -49.68 34.98 -6.74
N SER A 590 -50.31 35.16 -5.56
CA SER A 590 -50.51 34.11 -4.57
C SER A 590 -51.54 33.10 -5.08
N SER A 591 -51.14 32.18 -5.97
CA SER A 591 -51.90 30.98 -6.27
C SER A 591 -50.98 29.76 -6.40
N ASN A 592 -51.33 28.73 -5.63
CA ASN A 592 -50.40 27.82 -4.95
C ASN A 592 -49.92 26.60 -5.78
N ASN A 593 -49.72 26.68 -7.10
CA ASN A 593 -49.37 25.46 -7.89
C ASN A 593 -48.29 25.60 -9.00
N ASN A 594 -47.73 26.78 -9.26
CA ASN A 594 -46.76 27.00 -10.34
C ASN A 594 -45.41 27.59 -9.86
N GLU A 595 -44.89 27.11 -8.73
CA GLU A 595 -43.53 27.46 -8.30
C GLU A 595 -42.52 26.83 -9.28
N LYS A 596 -41.90 27.68 -10.10
CA LYS A 596 -40.85 27.31 -11.08
C LYS A 596 -39.47 27.67 -10.51
N ILE A 597 -38.42 27.05 -11.04
CA ILE A 597 -37.04 27.33 -10.62
C ILE A 597 -36.58 28.65 -11.26
N PRO A 598 -36.08 29.66 -10.52
CA PRO A 598 -35.58 30.90 -11.14
C PRO A 598 -34.45 30.64 -12.15
N ALA A 599 -34.52 31.27 -13.33
CA ALA A 599 -33.55 31.07 -14.42
C ALA A 599 -32.11 31.38 -14.00
N GLU A 600 -31.89 32.45 -13.24
CA GLU A 600 -30.56 32.81 -12.73
C GLU A 600 -30.01 31.71 -11.81
N ALA A 601 -30.82 31.22 -10.88
CA ALA A 601 -30.40 30.17 -9.96
C ALA A 601 -30.15 28.83 -10.66
N PHE A 602 -30.94 28.49 -11.69
CA PHE A 602 -30.72 27.32 -12.53
C PHE A 602 -29.40 27.44 -13.32
N ALA A 603 -29.14 28.60 -13.93
CA ALA A 603 -27.89 28.87 -14.62
C ALA A 603 -26.68 28.80 -13.68
N THR A 604 -26.76 29.39 -12.48
CA THR A 604 -25.71 29.31 -11.45
C THR A 604 -25.44 27.88 -11.02
N ALA A 605 -26.48 27.05 -10.84
CA ALA A 605 -26.30 25.64 -10.47
C ALA A 605 -25.57 24.84 -11.56
N LEU A 606 -25.95 25.02 -12.83
CA LEU A 606 -25.25 24.39 -13.96
C LEU A 606 -23.80 24.90 -14.06
N LYS A 607 -23.59 26.20 -13.91
CA LYS A 607 -22.29 26.85 -13.96
C LYS A 607 -21.33 26.32 -12.89
N ARG A 608 -21.79 26.21 -11.65
CA ARG A 608 -21.05 25.59 -10.52
C ARG A 608 -20.77 24.12 -10.79
N PHE A 609 -21.73 23.36 -11.30
CA PHE A 609 -21.51 21.95 -11.63
C PHE A 609 -20.41 21.77 -12.70
N ILE A 610 -20.44 22.60 -13.75
CA ILE A 610 -19.42 22.61 -14.80
C ILE A 610 -18.03 22.90 -14.19
N LEU A 611 -17.90 23.95 -13.37
CA LEU A 611 -16.61 24.32 -12.79
C LEU A 611 -16.08 23.24 -11.84
N ARG A 612 -16.90 22.84 -10.87
CA ARG A 612 -16.49 21.96 -9.77
C ARG A 612 -16.22 20.53 -10.22
N HIS A 613 -16.96 20.04 -11.22
CA HIS A 613 -17.00 18.61 -11.51
C HIS A 613 -16.62 18.24 -12.95
N LEU A 614 -16.87 19.10 -13.94
CA LEU A 614 -16.62 18.77 -15.36
C LEU A 614 -15.31 19.35 -15.91
N SER A 615 -14.71 20.33 -15.23
CA SER A 615 -13.57 21.10 -15.77
C SER A 615 -12.22 20.41 -15.63
N VAL A 616 -12.10 19.37 -14.79
CA VAL A 616 -10.79 18.89 -14.31
C VAL A 616 -10.59 17.38 -14.47
N GLY A 617 -11.60 16.60 -14.88
CA GLY A 617 -11.39 15.15 -15.03
C GLY A 617 -12.49 14.35 -15.72
N ASP A 618 -12.12 13.09 -16.02
CA ASP A 618 -12.95 12.08 -16.71
C ASP A 618 -13.71 11.15 -15.75
N SER A 619 -13.81 11.50 -14.46
CA SER A 619 -14.44 10.64 -13.46
C SER A 619 -15.98 10.61 -13.53
N ILE A 620 -16.59 11.49 -14.32
CA ILE A 620 -18.05 11.58 -14.46
C ILE A 620 -18.45 11.08 -15.84
N ILE A 621 -19.40 10.15 -15.86
CA ILE A 621 -19.91 9.48 -17.06
C ILE A 621 -20.93 10.39 -17.74
N GLU A 622 -20.70 10.74 -19.00
CA GLU A 622 -21.53 11.71 -19.73
C GLU A 622 -22.97 11.24 -19.99
N THR A 623 -23.22 9.93 -19.93
CA THR A 623 -24.55 9.33 -20.12
C THR A 623 -25.40 9.32 -18.85
N ASP A 624 -24.84 9.68 -17.69
CA ASP A 624 -25.58 9.70 -16.44
C ASP A 624 -26.59 10.87 -16.42
N SER A 625 -27.67 10.69 -15.63
CA SER A 625 -28.66 11.74 -15.45
C SER A 625 -28.09 12.88 -14.61
N LEU A 626 -28.22 14.10 -15.12
CA LEU A 626 -27.81 15.31 -14.38
C LEU A 626 -28.62 15.48 -13.08
N SER A 627 -29.84 14.92 -13.04
CA SER A 627 -30.69 14.94 -11.84
C SER A 627 -30.10 14.16 -10.66
N ALA A 628 -29.31 13.11 -10.91
CA ALA A 628 -28.64 12.38 -9.83
C ALA A 628 -27.76 13.34 -9.01
N TYR A 629 -26.99 14.18 -9.71
CA TYR A 629 -26.06 15.11 -9.09
C TYR A 629 -26.75 16.36 -8.54
N LEU A 630 -27.53 17.07 -9.36
CA LEU A 630 -28.12 18.35 -8.96
C LEU A 630 -29.37 18.22 -8.08
N VAL A 631 -30.02 17.05 -8.02
CA VAL A 631 -31.28 16.89 -7.26
C VAL A 631 -31.14 15.90 -6.12
N GLN A 632 -30.49 14.76 -6.34
CA GLN A 632 -30.41 13.69 -5.34
C GLN A 632 -29.23 13.89 -4.38
N TYR A 633 -28.07 14.32 -4.88
CA TYR A 633 -26.89 14.61 -4.07
C TYR A 633 -26.86 16.06 -3.55
N GLU A 634 -27.67 16.35 -2.54
CA GLU A 634 -27.79 17.69 -1.95
C GLU A 634 -26.47 18.26 -1.41
N ALA A 635 -25.53 17.40 -1.03
CA ALA A 635 -24.24 17.79 -0.44
C ALA A 635 -23.23 18.41 -1.43
N LEU A 636 -23.55 18.47 -2.74
CA LEU A 636 -22.72 19.12 -3.75
C LEU A 636 -22.80 20.66 -3.71
N GLU A 637 -23.83 21.21 -3.05
CA GLU A 637 -23.98 22.66 -2.82
C GLU A 637 -23.90 23.50 -4.12
N CYS A 638 -24.37 22.96 -5.25
CA CYS A 638 -24.39 23.67 -6.52
C CYS A 638 -25.50 24.74 -6.57
N TRP A 639 -26.59 24.57 -5.83
CA TRP A 639 -27.70 25.53 -5.84
C TRP A 639 -27.45 26.71 -4.90
N PRO A 640 -27.87 27.93 -5.27
CA PRO A 640 -27.95 29.03 -4.32
C PRO A 640 -28.92 28.73 -3.18
N ASP A 641 -28.60 29.22 -1.97
CA ASP A 641 -29.44 29.02 -0.77
C ASP A 641 -30.85 29.63 -0.90
N SER A 642 -31.08 30.51 -1.88
CA SER A 642 -32.37 31.16 -2.16
C SER A 642 -33.42 30.24 -2.77
N VAL A 643 -33.06 29.06 -3.31
CA VAL A 643 -34.00 28.16 -3.97
C VAL A 643 -34.44 27.03 -3.03
N GLN A 644 -35.76 26.86 -2.89
CA GLN A 644 -36.30 25.78 -2.06
C GLN A 644 -36.05 24.39 -2.68
N LYS A 645 -35.54 23.47 -1.86
CA LYS A 645 -35.22 22.09 -2.25
C LYS A 645 -36.43 21.31 -2.81
N ARG A 646 -37.64 21.59 -2.32
CA ARG A 646 -38.88 20.94 -2.77
C ARG A 646 -39.21 21.29 -4.23
N THR A 647 -38.98 22.55 -4.61
CA THR A 647 -39.17 23.06 -5.97
C THR A 647 -38.19 22.39 -6.94
N ILE A 648 -36.91 22.24 -6.52
CA ILE A 648 -35.89 21.53 -7.30
C ILE A 648 -36.30 20.07 -7.55
N LYS A 649 -36.64 19.31 -6.50
CA LYS A 649 -37.01 17.88 -6.61
C LYS A 649 -38.23 17.62 -7.49
N SER A 650 -39.19 18.54 -7.50
CA SER A 650 -40.45 18.36 -8.23
C SER A 650 -40.38 18.83 -9.69
N LYS A 651 -39.56 19.85 -10.01
CA LYS A 651 -39.59 20.51 -11.31
C LYS A 651 -38.37 20.26 -12.20
N PHE A 652 -37.26 19.74 -11.67
CA PHE A 652 -36.03 19.58 -12.44
C PHE A 652 -36.22 18.69 -13.69
N PRO A 653 -35.71 19.10 -14.87
CA PRO A 653 -35.83 18.32 -16.12
C PRO A 653 -35.14 16.95 -16.00
N ARG A 654 -35.90 15.86 -16.09
CA ARG A 654 -35.38 14.50 -15.87
C ARG A 654 -34.61 13.95 -17.07
N SER A 655 -34.91 14.46 -18.26
CA SER A 655 -34.27 14.05 -19.51
C SER A 655 -32.88 14.67 -19.71
N LEU A 656 -32.43 15.56 -18.80
CA LEU A 656 -31.08 16.12 -18.85
C LEU A 656 -30.03 15.08 -18.43
N LEU A 657 -29.09 14.84 -19.33
CA LEU A 657 -27.88 14.06 -19.11
C LEU A 657 -26.72 15.00 -18.86
N ILE A 658 -25.64 14.48 -18.29
CA ILE A 658 -24.42 15.24 -18.05
C ILE A 658 -23.81 15.73 -19.36
N SER A 659 -23.94 14.97 -20.44
CA SER A 659 -23.54 15.36 -21.79
C SER A 659 -24.21 16.66 -22.28
N HIS A 660 -25.41 17.00 -21.79
CA HIS A 660 -26.17 18.20 -22.19
C HIS A 660 -25.86 19.44 -21.32
N THR A 661 -25.03 19.32 -20.28
CA THR A 661 -24.87 20.36 -19.24
C THR A 661 -24.47 21.72 -19.82
N PHE A 662 -23.51 21.75 -20.75
CA PHE A 662 -23.05 23.01 -21.34
C PHE A 662 -24.10 23.65 -22.22
N GLU A 663 -24.76 22.87 -23.08
CA GLU A 663 -25.83 23.38 -23.95
C GLU A 663 -27.06 23.85 -23.16
N ALA A 664 -27.39 23.19 -22.06
CA ALA A 664 -28.44 23.66 -21.15
C ALA A 664 -28.08 25.01 -20.51
N TYR A 665 -26.81 25.20 -20.13
CA TYR A 665 -26.32 26.46 -19.58
C TYR A 665 -26.36 27.58 -20.63
N THR A 666 -25.83 27.35 -21.84
CA THR A 666 -25.83 28.35 -22.92
C THR A 666 -27.25 28.73 -23.34
N PHE A 667 -28.16 27.76 -23.43
CA PHE A 667 -29.57 28.00 -23.73
C PHE A 667 -30.21 28.94 -22.71
N VAL A 668 -30.15 28.62 -21.42
CA VAL A 668 -30.75 29.45 -20.35
C VAL A 668 -30.10 30.84 -20.31
N LYS A 669 -28.77 30.93 -20.48
CA LYS A 669 -28.06 32.21 -20.54
C LYS A 669 -28.54 33.07 -21.72
N SER A 670 -28.71 32.46 -22.90
CA SER A 670 -29.17 33.17 -24.10
C SER A 670 -30.60 33.71 -23.93
N GLU A 671 -31.48 32.97 -23.26
CA GLU A 671 -32.84 33.43 -22.96
C GLU A 671 -32.83 34.58 -21.94
N LEU A 672 -31.99 34.52 -20.91
CA LEU A 672 -31.77 35.61 -19.96
C LEU A 672 -31.26 36.89 -20.66
N GLU A 673 -30.31 36.77 -21.59
CA GLU A 673 -29.80 37.91 -22.38
C GLU A 673 -30.87 38.51 -23.31
N LYS A 674 -31.71 37.67 -23.93
CA LYS A 674 -32.87 38.12 -24.73
C LYS A 674 -33.87 38.90 -23.88
N LEU A 675 -34.11 38.48 -22.64
CA LEU A 675 -34.99 39.20 -21.70
C LEU A 675 -34.40 40.53 -21.28
N GLN A 676 -33.11 40.56 -20.92
CA GLN A 676 -32.41 41.80 -20.55
C GLN A 676 -32.37 42.81 -21.71
N SER A 677 -32.13 42.36 -22.94
CA SER A 677 -32.15 43.23 -24.13
C SER A 677 -33.56 43.75 -24.45
N LYS A 678 -34.60 42.94 -24.28
CA LYS A 678 -35.99 43.38 -24.40
C LYS A 678 -36.35 44.43 -23.33
N LYS A 679 -35.88 44.25 -22.10
CA LYS A 679 -36.05 45.22 -21.00
C LYS A 679 -35.33 46.54 -21.26
N ARG A 680 -34.09 46.52 -21.75
CA ARG A 680 -33.36 47.74 -22.14
C ARG A 680 -34.11 48.53 -23.21
N ARG A 681 -34.62 47.85 -24.24
CA ARG A 681 -35.45 48.48 -25.28
C ARG A 681 -36.74 49.09 -24.72
N GLN A 682 -37.45 48.38 -23.83
CA GLN A 682 -38.67 48.89 -23.20
C GLN A 682 -38.39 50.06 -22.25
N ALA A 683 -37.30 50.05 -21.50
CA ALA A 683 -36.87 51.15 -20.64
C ALA A 683 -36.47 52.39 -21.46
N GLU A 684 -35.74 52.19 -22.57
CA GLU A 684 -35.38 53.25 -23.52
C GLU A 684 -36.62 53.86 -24.20
N GLU A 685 -37.60 53.02 -24.59
CA GLU A 685 -38.88 53.48 -25.14
C GLU A 685 -39.71 54.26 -24.11
N GLN A 686 -39.78 53.79 -22.86
CA GLN A 686 -40.46 54.51 -21.77
C GLN A 686 -39.76 55.83 -21.40
N GLU A 687 -38.43 55.87 -21.44
CA GLU A 687 -37.67 57.10 -21.21
C GLU A 687 -37.83 58.10 -22.37
N ALA A 688 -37.92 57.61 -23.61
CA ALA A 688 -38.25 58.41 -24.79
C ALA A 688 -39.69 58.96 -24.73
N LEU A 689 -40.66 58.17 -24.27
CA LEU A 689 -42.04 58.59 -24.01
C LEU A 689 -42.13 59.63 -22.88
N ARG A 690 -41.34 59.48 -21.80
CA ARG A 690 -41.22 60.46 -20.70
C ARG A 690 -40.54 61.77 -21.15
N LYS A 691 -39.58 61.71 -22.08
CA LYS A 691 -38.98 62.91 -22.68
C LYS A 691 -39.98 63.63 -23.61
N ASN A 692 -40.79 62.89 -24.37
CA ASN A 692 -41.84 63.45 -25.24
C ASN A 692 -43.06 64.03 -24.49
N SER A 693 -43.41 63.48 -23.32
CA SER A 693 -44.47 64.05 -22.48
C SER A 693 -44.04 65.35 -21.78
N LYS A 694 -42.75 65.49 -21.42
CA LYS A 694 -42.17 66.74 -20.90
C LYS A 694 -42.10 67.86 -21.94
N THR A 695 -41.90 67.56 -23.22
CA THR A 695 -41.98 68.56 -24.32
C THR A 695 -43.41 68.99 -24.64
N LYS A 696 -44.41 68.09 -24.54
CA LYS A 696 -45.83 68.48 -24.67
C LYS A 696 -46.34 69.29 -23.47
N GLY A 697 -45.87 69.02 -22.24
CA GLY A 697 -46.19 69.82 -21.05
C GLY A 697 -45.66 71.26 -21.09
N LYS A 698 -44.51 71.51 -21.74
CA LYS A 698 -43.99 72.88 -21.96
C LYS A 698 -44.72 73.68 -23.04
N LYS A 699 -45.41 73.04 -23.99
CA LYS A 699 -46.25 73.74 -24.98
C LYS A 699 -47.63 74.12 -24.44
N LYS A 700 -48.20 73.35 -23.49
CA LYS A 700 -49.50 73.66 -22.89
C LYS A 700 -49.46 74.79 -21.84
N LYS A 701 -48.34 74.95 -21.12
CA LYS A 701 -48.13 76.10 -20.19
C LYS A 701 -47.84 77.44 -20.88
N LYS A 702 -47.67 77.47 -22.21
CA LYS A 702 -47.44 78.70 -22.99
C LYS A 702 -48.71 79.23 -23.68
N SER A 703 -49.84 78.52 -23.61
CA SER A 703 -51.11 78.96 -24.21
C SER A 703 -52.17 79.44 -23.21
N GLU A 704 -51.91 79.38 -21.90
CA GLU A 704 -52.83 79.87 -20.85
C GLU A 704 -52.36 81.20 -20.20
N PHE A 705 -51.42 81.92 -20.84
CA PHE A 705 -50.91 83.22 -20.35
C PHE A 705 -51.16 84.38 -21.33
N ASN A 706 -52.13 84.24 -22.24
CA ASN A 706 -52.45 85.26 -23.25
C ASN A 706 -53.92 85.72 -23.27
N ASP A 707 -54.75 85.34 -22.29
CA ASP A 707 -56.08 85.91 -22.10
C ASP A 707 -56.26 86.34 -20.63
N LEU A 708 -55.77 87.54 -20.31
CA LEU A 708 -56.24 88.43 -19.23
C LEU A 708 -55.65 89.83 -19.42
#